data_AF-A0A7C7ZJP7-F1
#
_entry.id   AF-A0A7C7ZJP7-F1
#
_cell.length_a   1.000
_cell.length_b   1.000
_cell.length_c   1.000
_cell.angle_alpha   90.00
_cell.angle_beta   90.00
_cell.angle_gamma   90.00
#
_symmetry.space_group_name_H-M   'P 1'
#
loop_
_entity.id
_entity.type
_entity.pdbx_description
1 polymer ?
#
loop_
_entity_poly.entity_id
_entity_poly.type
_entity_poly.pdbx_seq_one_letter_code
_entity_poly.pdbx_strand_id
1 'polypeptide(L)'
;MSSIDSGGNSVKTPRAYALDDRYLADEGRVFLTGIQALARLPLEQLRVDRRNGLNTAALISGYPGSPLGGYDRAVAAAARLAPQLPIRCRPAMNEEYGVSAIMGSQLAAMQPDCLYDGIVGLWYGKAPGVDRAADAIRHAVYAGASMKGGAVAIVGDDPAAKSSTIPSSSAGVLADMHLPLLYPGDPAEALDLGRHAIALSRLTGLWSALKIVADVADATATVDLHPNRITPIMPRIGGRIYEHYPNGNLLTPRTIDVEQEIYETRYQLARDYATENQLNLVTVDPSDAWIGIIASGITYREVREAFGRLGLSSEAEIEACGIRLLKMGMPMPFNPETVRDFAKGLEEVLVIEEKRPGVESLVKDALYGSANSPRIVGKFDETGAVLVRGHGSLDADLVMEALRRRLGSRLRDKLQPERHNDRESVPALSVLRTPYFCSGCPHNRSIEVPSGSLVGAGIGCHTMALFMDEARVGNIGGLGCMGNEGVQWIGMSDFLSREHFIQNIGDGTFFHSGQLAVQASVAAGVNVTYKLLYNGTVAMTGGQDPQAQLGIPELASNLLRQGVAEVLVTTNDVLGIDRQGLPPEVEVWGRDRLVEAQKRLAMVRGTTVLIHVQPCAAEERRARTRDQVAAPPHRVIINSRICEGCGDCGRVSNCLSVQPVETPFGRKTEIDQTTCNLDYSCLEGDCPSFMTITLRPPALGSVPSSPPSAATIPMPTIDLPMPERIVPEDEFAMRITGIGGTGVVTVAQIVGTAAMLDDYHVRGLDQIGLSQKAGPVVSDLRFSRTKPTSTNRLGAGQADLLLAFDQLVAASEKGLHTADPERTTVVGSTTPTPTGDMIGHLDIELPCIADLCKRIAGETRGRDQFWAEASATMTDLFGNSTTSNIFVVGMAVQAGCLPVTPECVEEAIRLNGVAVDSNVAAFRWGRAQIVDPEMVSSARGSDGGRGPVTAGLAISLESSLLEGQVAATKWVVDQKWADQIAALDCEEAATLELTRYASELVAWGGASAVTMWLEVLQDVRKTERVAGLQDQRLVRAVGPSLFKLIAYKDEYEVARLMTDAETLALAHHVAEGRGRIAWKLHPPLLKAFGLQRKISFGLWAAPFFRLLARGRVLRGTPLDPFGRAKLRKLERELPGEYISALRRVLERLGSDTNPENVGAAMRLAKLPDQIRGYEDLKIERIDQYRVALARALRAGSV
;
A
#
# COMPACT_ATOMS: atom_id res chain seq x y z
N MET A 1 -63.67 40.95 -12.64
CA MET A 1 -63.08 41.05 -13.99
C MET A 1 -61.58 41.00 -13.82
N SER A 2 -61.01 39.78 -13.84
CA SER A 2 -60.01 39.30 -14.82
C SER A 2 -58.66 40.01 -14.67
N SER A 3 -57.61 39.38 -14.16
CA SER A 3 -56.91 38.27 -14.83
C SER A 3 -56.25 37.29 -13.86
N ILE A 4 -56.39 36.00 -14.17
CA ILE A 4 -55.62 34.89 -13.63
C ILE A 4 -54.24 34.94 -14.31
N ASP A 5 -53.17 35.06 -13.51
CA ASP A 5 -51.81 34.86 -13.99
C ASP A 5 -51.33 33.50 -13.46
N SER A 6 -51.25 32.54 -14.37
CA SER A 6 -50.82 31.16 -14.11
C SER A 6 -49.34 31.15 -13.76
N GLY A 7 -49.03 31.00 -12.48
CA GLY A 7 -47.70 30.68 -11.99
C GLY A 7 -47.18 29.40 -12.65
N GLY A 8 -46.28 29.56 -13.62
CA GLY A 8 -45.49 28.48 -14.15
C GLY A 8 -44.59 27.92 -13.05
N ASN A 9 -45.00 26.80 -12.47
CA ASN A 9 -44.09 25.88 -11.78
C ASN A 9 -43.05 25.44 -12.81
N SER A 10 -41.93 26.15 -12.90
CA SER A 10 -40.72 25.59 -13.51
C SER A 10 -40.31 24.43 -12.60
N VAL A 11 -40.77 23.23 -12.94
CA VAL A 11 -40.19 21.98 -12.45
C VAL A 11 -38.72 22.08 -12.81
N LYS A 12 -37.88 22.46 -11.84
CA LYS A 12 -36.42 22.39 -11.98
C LYS A 12 -36.13 20.92 -12.24
N THR A 13 -35.73 20.60 -13.46
CA THR A 13 -35.15 19.30 -13.78
C THR A 13 -34.05 19.05 -12.74
N PRO A 14 -34.09 17.94 -11.98
CA PRO A 14 -33.06 17.67 -10.98
C PRO A 14 -31.71 17.67 -11.69
N ARG A 15 -30.79 18.51 -11.20
CA ARG A 15 -29.43 18.60 -11.72
C ARG A 15 -28.77 17.24 -11.54
N ALA A 16 -28.19 16.70 -12.62
CA ALA A 16 -27.39 15.47 -12.54
C ALA A 16 -26.22 15.66 -11.56
N TYR A 17 -25.97 14.66 -10.71
CA TYR A 17 -24.93 14.70 -9.68
C TYR A 17 -23.54 14.91 -10.28
N ALA A 18 -22.79 15.87 -9.74
CA ALA A 18 -21.38 16.09 -10.05
C ALA A 18 -20.51 15.75 -8.82
N LEU A 19 -19.28 15.29 -9.03
CA LEU A 19 -18.36 14.98 -7.92
C LEU A 19 -18.10 16.17 -6.98
N ASP A 20 -18.14 17.40 -7.49
CA ASP A 20 -17.94 18.62 -6.70
C ASP A 20 -19.15 18.96 -5.81
N ASP A 21 -20.32 18.36 -6.06
CA ASP A 21 -21.53 18.56 -5.23
C ASP A 21 -21.30 18.08 -3.80
N ARG A 22 -20.36 17.15 -3.58
CA ARG A 22 -19.88 16.74 -2.26
C ARG A 22 -19.44 17.94 -1.39
N TYR A 23 -19.00 19.03 -2.00
CA TYR A 23 -18.66 20.30 -1.35
C TYR A 23 -19.63 21.43 -1.67
N LEU A 24 -20.19 21.47 -2.88
CA LEU A 24 -20.99 22.59 -3.37
C LEU A 24 -22.47 22.48 -3.02
N ALA A 25 -23.05 21.28 -3.03
CA ALA A 25 -24.46 21.10 -2.71
C ALA A 25 -24.74 21.43 -1.25
N ASP A 26 -25.90 22.03 -1.01
CA ASP A 26 -26.44 22.33 0.32
C ASP A 26 -27.43 21.26 0.80
N GLU A 27 -28.03 20.51 -0.13
CA GLU A 27 -29.05 19.50 0.11
C GLU A 27 -28.85 18.28 -0.81
N GLY A 28 -29.43 17.14 -0.43
CA GLY A 28 -29.38 15.90 -1.21
C GLY A 28 -28.28 14.93 -0.76
N ARG A 29 -28.21 13.76 -1.40
CA ARG A 29 -27.28 12.69 -1.03
C ARG A 29 -25.95 12.84 -1.76
N VAL A 30 -24.84 12.72 -1.04
CA VAL A 30 -23.49 12.76 -1.59
C VAL A 30 -22.66 11.57 -1.10
N PHE A 31 -21.64 11.17 -1.85
CA PHE A 31 -20.69 10.13 -1.45
C PHE A 31 -19.37 10.77 -1.01
N LEU A 32 -19.00 10.57 0.26
CA LEU A 32 -17.86 11.21 0.91
C LEU A 32 -16.96 10.20 1.60
N THR A 33 -15.65 10.43 1.58
CA THR A 33 -14.74 9.82 2.56
C THR A 33 -14.81 10.56 3.90
N GLY A 34 -14.33 9.95 4.99
CA GLY A 34 -14.22 10.61 6.29
C GLY A 34 -13.39 11.90 6.23
N ILE A 35 -12.25 11.88 5.53
CA ILE A 35 -11.45 13.08 5.30
C ILE A 35 -12.19 14.16 4.50
N GLN A 36 -12.99 13.76 3.50
CA GLN A 36 -13.78 14.72 2.72
C GLN A 36 -14.92 15.32 3.55
N ALA A 37 -15.55 14.54 4.43
CA ALA A 37 -16.53 15.02 5.38
C ALA A 37 -15.93 16.07 6.33
N LEU A 38 -14.75 15.80 6.90
CA LEU A 38 -14.02 16.80 7.71
C LEU A 38 -13.65 18.04 6.89
N ALA A 39 -13.23 17.88 5.63
CA ALA A 39 -12.89 19.01 4.76
C ALA A 39 -14.11 19.87 4.41
N ARG A 40 -15.30 19.28 4.40
CA ARG A 40 -16.58 19.99 4.20
C ARG A 40 -17.01 20.78 5.45
N LEU A 41 -16.68 20.32 6.66
CA LEU A 41 -17.08 20.95 7.92
C LEU A 41 -16.90 22.49 7.96
N PRO A 42 -15.73 23.08 7.62
CA PRO A 42 -15.58 24.54 7.63
C PRO A 42 -16.47 25.24 6.59
N LEU A 43 -16.72 24.62 5.43
CA LEU A 43 -17.61 25.20 4.42
C LEU A 43 -19.04 25.25 4.96
N GLU A 44 -19.49 24.15 5.54
CA GLU A 44 -20.82 24.02 6.12
C GLU A 44 -21.02 24.99 7.29
N GLN A 45 -20.01 25.14 8.15
CA GLN A 45 -20.05 26.09 9.25
C GLN A 45 -20.24 27.52 8.78
N LEU A 46 -19.40 27.97 7.84
CA LEU A 46 -19.45 29.34 7.34
C LEU A 46 -20.74 29.64 6.55
N ARG A 47 -21.33 28.64 5.87
CA ARG A 47 -22.64 28.79 5.22
C ARG A 47 -23.75 29.02 6.24
N VAL A 48 -23.76 28.26 7.33
CA VAL A 48 -24.77 28.46 8.40
C VAL A 48 -24.55 29.78 9.13
N ASP A 49 -23.30 30.15 9.43
CA ASP A 49 -22.99 31.44 10.06
C ASP A 49 -23.52 32.61 9.23
N ARG A 50 -23.36 32.57 7.91
CA ARG A 50 -23.92 33.59 6.99
C ARG A 50 -25.43 33.64 7.01
N ARG A 51 -26.11 32.48 7.04
CA ARG A 51 -27.57 32.41 7.17
C ARG A 51 -28.04 33.02 8.50
N ASN A 52 -27.21 32.92 9.54
CA ASN A 52 -27.44 33.53 10.84
C ASN A 52 -26.94 35.00 10.94
N GLY A 53 -26.52 35.61 9.82
CA GLY A 53 -26.09 37.01 9.78
C GLY A 53 -24.69 37.28 10.33
N LEU A 54 -23.84 36.26 10.49
CA LEU A 54 -22.47 36.40 10.96
C LEU A 54 -21.47 36.44 9.79
N ASN A 55 -20.45 37.30 9.90
CA ASN A 55 -19.30 37.34 9.01
C ASN A 55 -18.09 36.65 9.65
N THR A 56 -18.07 35.31 9.62
CA THR A 56 -16.99 34.48 10.18
C THR A 56 -15.99 34.01 9.13
N ALA A 57 -14.80 33.64 9.59
CA ALA A 57 -13.76 32.96 8.81
C ALA A 57 -13.35 31.62 9.45
N ALA A 58 -12.58 30.81 8.72
CA ALA A 58 -12.03 29.57 9.26
C ALA A 58 -10.51 29.49 9.05
N LEU A 59 -9.78 29.09 10.10
CA LEU A 59 -8.37 28.77 10.06
C LEU A 59 -8.17 27.28 10.35
N ILE A 60 -7.45 26.60 9.46
CA ILE A 60 -7.04 25.21 9.61
C ILE A 60 -5.52 25.17 9.73
N SER A 61 -4.99 24.59 10.80
CA SER A 61 -3.55 24.48 11.06
C SER A 61 -3.24 23.21 11.85
N GLY A 62 -2.08 22.62 11.62
CA GLY A 62 -1.72 21.31 12.18
C GLY A 62 -0.60 20.67 11.39
N TYR A 63 -0.28 19.41 11.68
CA TYR A 63 0.75 18.65 10.98
C TYR A 63 0.17 17.34 10.42
N PRO A 64 0.48 16.97 9.16
CA PRO A 64 -0.08 15.78 8.54
C PRO A 64 0.43 14.49 9.18
N GLY A 65 -0.49 13.62 9.59
CA GLY A 65 -0.19 12.29 10.08
C GLY A 65 -1.37 11.34 9.87
N SER A 66 -1.11 10.11 9.40
CA SER A 66 -2.15 9.09 9.19
C SER A 66 -2.91 8.79 10.49
N PRO A 67 -4.25 8.81 10.54
CA PRO A 67 -5.14 8.74 9.39
C PRO A 67 -5.59 10.10 8.81
N LEU A 68 -5.17 11.23 9.40
CA LEU A 68 -5.52 12.59 8.96
C LEU A 68 -4.53 13.18 7.93
N GLY A 69 -3.63 12.36 7.37
CA GLY A 69 -2.52 12.84 6.54
C GLY A 69 -2.94 13.68 5.33
N GLY A 70 -4.09 13.40 4.71
CA GLY A 70 -4.60 14.12 3.55
C GLY A 70 -5.57 15.27 3.84
N TYR A 71 -5.83 15.59 5.12
CA TYR A 71 -6.88 16.53 5.52
C TYR A 71 -6.64 17.96 5.02
N ASP A 72 -5.42 18.48 5.16
CA ASP A 72 -5.02 19.81 4.70
C ASP A 72 -5.23 20.01 3.18
N ARG A 73 -4.84 19.02 2.39
CA ARG A 73 -5.03 19.00 0.93
C ARG A 73 -6.50 18.95 0.56
N ALA A 74 -7.29 18.14 1.28
CA ALA A 74 -8.72 18.05 1.06
C ALA A 74 -9.43 19.38 1.37
N VAL A 75 -9.08 20.03 2.49
CA VAL A 75 -9.58 21.38 2.84
C VAL A 75 -9.16 22.41 1.79
N ALA A 76 -7.90 22.40 1.37
CA ALA A 76 -7.41 23.33 0.34
C ALA A 76 -8.14 23.13 -1.00
N ALA A 77 -8.45 21.90 -1.38
CA ALA A 77 -9.26 21.60 -2.56
C ALA A 77 -10.70 22.08 -2.42
N ALA A 78 -11.35 21.79 -1.29
CA ALA A 78 -12.71 22.24 -1.00
C ALA A 78 -12.81 23.78 -0.98
N ALA A 79 -11.83 24.46 -0.38
CA ALA A 79 -11.79 25.93 -0.32
C ALA A 79 -11.64 26.57 -1.71
N ARG A 80 -10.91 25.93 -2.66
CA ARG A 80 -10.82 26.41 -4.05
C ARG A 80 -12.16 26.35 -4.78
N LEU A 81 -13.02 25.38 -4.46
CA LEU A 81 -14.36 25.27 -5.04
C LEU A 81 -15.34 26.30 -4.46
N ALA A 82 -15.06 26.85 -3.27
CA ALA A 82 -15.88 27.85 -2.61
C ALA A 82 -15.08 29.13 -2.24
N PRO A 83 -14.52 29.86 -3.22
CA PRO A 83 -13.64 31.01 -3.00
C PRO A 83 -14.34 32.18 -2.27
N GLN A 84 -15.67 32.21 -2.29
CA GLN A 84 -16.49 33.16 -1.55
C GLN A 84 -16.44 32.95 -0.04
N LEU A 85 -15.99 31.79 0.46
CA LEU A 85 -15.89 31.50 1.90
C LEU A 85 -14.45 31.79 2.38
N PRO A 86 -14.25 32.64 3.40
CA PRO A 86 -12.93 33.00 3.91
C PRO A 86 -12.29 31.86 4.72
N ILE A 87 -11.80 30.86 4.01
CA ILE A 87 -11.10 29.70 4.59
C ILE A 87 -9.60 29.87 4.36
N ARG A 88 -8.81 29.62 5.39
CA ARG A 88 -7.34 29.65 5.35
C ARG A 88 -6.80 28.33 5.86
N CYS A 89 -6.12 27.59 4.99
CA CYS A 89 -5.37 26.40 5.37
C CYS A 89 -3.89 26.80 5.48
N ARG A 90 -3.30 26.62 6.66
CA ARG A 90 -1.91 26.94 6.99
C ARG A 90 -1.30 25.76 7.75
N PRO A 91 -0.86 24.70 7.06
CA PRO A 91 -0.10 23.63 7.71
C PRO A 91 1.08 24.21 8.50
N ALA A 92 1.35 23.65 9.68
CA ALA A 92 2.42 24.09 10.57
C ALA A 92 3.65 23.18 10.41
N MET A 93 4.81 23.61 10.92
CA MET A 93 6.02 22.78 10.91
C MET A 93 5.87 21.54 11.80
N ASN A 94 5.16 21.66 12.91
CA ASN A 94 4.84 20.59 13.84
C ASN A 94 3.48 20.85 14.52
N GLU A 95 3.04 19.90 15.33
CA GLU A 95 1.74 19.90 15.97
C GLU A 95 1.54 21.05 16.96
N GLU A 96 2.52 21.35 17.81
CA GLU A 96 2.43 22.38 18.84
C GLU A 96 2.37 23.81 18.26
N TYR A 97 3.07 24.07 17.16
CA TYR A 97 2.94 25.34 16.44
C TYR A 97 1.61 25.45 15.72
N GLY A 98 1.04 24.31 15.29
CA GLY A 98 -0.33 24.23 14.81
C GLY A 98 -1.33 24.70 15.87
N VAL A 99 -1.19 24.21 17.11
CA VAL A 99 -2.05 24.62 18.24
C VAL A 99 -1.91 26.11 18.51
N SER A 100 -0.67 26.60 18.57
CA SER A 100 -0.37 28.01 18.82
C SER A 100 -0.97 28.94 17.75
N ALA A 101 -0.96 28.52 16.47
CA ALA A 101 -1.60 29.26 15.39
C ALA A 101 -3.13 29.32 15.55
N ILE A 102 -3.78 28.23 15.95
CA ILE A 102 -5.22 28.21 16.23
C ILE A 102 -5.55 29.08 17.45
N MET A 103 -4.78 29.01 18.54
CA MET A 103 -4.92 29.93 19.67
C MET A 103 -4.81 31.40 19.23
N GLY A 104 -3.84 31.71 18.36
CA GLY A 104 -3.69 33.04 17.76
C GLY A 104 -4.95 33.52 17.02
N SER A 105 -5.67 32.64 16.33
CA SER A 105 -6.94 33.00 15.68
C SER A 105 -8.05 33.37 16.67
N GLN A 106 -8.05 32.76 17.85
CA GLN A 106 -9.02 33.07 18.90
C GLN A 106 -8.69 34.42 19.55
N LEU A 107 -7.41 34.70 19.79
CA LEU A 107 -6.94 35.98 20.30
C LEU A 107 -7.10 37.13 19.30
N ALA A 108 -7.02 36.84 18.00
CA ALA A 108 -7.28 37.81 16.94
C ALA A 108 -8.71 38.38 17.02
N ALA A 109 -9.69 37.57 17.42
CA ALA A 109 -11.08 38.01 17.59
C ALA A 109 -11.26 39.07 18.69
N MET A 110 -10.25 39.28 19.55
CA MET A 110 -10.26 40.31 20.60
C MET A 110 -9.56 41.60 20.17
N GLN A 111 -8.97 41.63 18.97
CA GLN A 111 -8.30 42.83 18.46
C GLN A 111 -9.32 43.78 17.82
N PRO A 112 -9.17 45.11 18.01
CA PRO A 112 -10.13 46.09 17.50
C PRO A 112 -10.18 46.15 15.97
N ASP A 113 -9.15 45.67 15.29
CA ASP A 113 -8.99 45.61 13.84
C ASP A 113 -9.26 44.22 13.25
N CYS A 114 -9.89 43.32 14.02
CA CYS A 114 -10.32 42.02 13.51
C CYS A 114 -11.31 42.18 12.35
N LEU A 115 -11.01 41.55 11.22
CA LEU A 115 -11.81 41.65 9.99
C LEU A 115 -13.12 40.85 10.03
N TYR A 116 -13.25 39.93 10.99
CA TYR A 116 -14.35 38.98 11.08
C TYR A 116 -14.97 39.00 12.47
N ASP A 117 -16.25 38.66 12.55
CA ASP A 117 -16.98 38.47 13.81
C ASP A 117 -16.33 37.41 14.72
N GLY A 118 -15.72 36.40 14.11
CA GLY A 118 -15.01 35.32 14.77
C GLY A 118 -14.33 34.42 13.76
N ILE A 119 -13.30 33.69 14.20
CA ILE A 119 -12.56 32.74 13.37
C ILE A 119 -12.74 31.33 13.95
N VAL A 120 -13.34 30.44 13.17
CA VAL A 120 -13.44 29.01 13.48
C VAL A 120 -12.05 28.41 13.36
N GLY A 121 -11.47 27.98 14.47
CA GLY A 121 -10.17 27.35 14.53
C GLY A 121 -10.28 25.83 14.47
N LEU A 122 -9.66 25.18 13.48
CA LEU A 122 -9.60 23.72 13.38
C LEU A 122 -8.15 23.27 13.42
N TRP A 123 -7.74 22.71 14.57
CA TRP A 123 -6.46 22.04 14.70
C TRP A 123 -6.55 20.60 14.22
N TYR A 124 -5.48 20.04 13.64
CA TYR A 124 -5.42 18.62 13.31
C TYR A 124 -4.06 17.98 13.62
N GLY A 125 -4.08 16.74 14.11
CA GLY A 125 -2.89 15.96 14.39
C GLY A 125 -3.22 14.51 14.73
N LYS A 126 -2.24 13.61 14.59
CA LYS A 126 -2.38 12.21 15.03
C LYS A 126 -2.21 12.11 16.55
N ALA A 127 -2.63 11.00 17.16
CA ALA A 127 -2.46 10.74 18.60
C ALA A 127 -1.06 11.06 19.18
N PRO A 128 0.08 10.62 18.60
CA PRO A 128 1.40 11.01 19.11
C PRO A 128 1.67 12.52 18.99
N GLY A 129 1.05 13.18 18.01
CA GLY A 129 1.08 14.62 17.84
C GLY A 129 0.30 15.37 18.92
N VAL A 130 -0.80 14.77 19.44
CA VAL A 130 -1.48 15.28 20.65
C VAL A 130 -0.57 15.15 21.85
N ASP A 131 0.09 14.00 22.04
CA ASP A 131 1.01 13.78 23.15
C ASP A 131 2.16 14.80 23.12
N ARG A 132 2.68 15.09 21.92
CA ARG A 132 3.71 16.10 21.70
C ARG A 132 3.21 17.54 21.95
N ALA A 133 1.99 17.86 21.52
CA ALA A 133 1.43 19.21 21.60
C ALA A 133 0.70 19.51 22.91
N ALA A 134 0.67 18.58 23.86
CA ALA A 134 -0.16 18.67 25.07
C ALA A 134 0.03 19.97 25.85
N ASP A 135 1.27 20.45 26.01
CA ASP A 135 1.53 21.72 26.70
C ASP A 135 0.94 22.93 25.96
N ALA A 136 1.11 23.00 24.65
CA ALA A 136 0.50 24.06 23.83
C ALA A 136 -1.03 24.01 23.87
N ILE A 137 -1.62 22.81 23.92
CA ILE A 137 -3.07 22.62 24.05
C ILE A 137 -3.56 23.15 25.39
N ARG A 138 -2.86 22.88 26.50
CA ARG A 138 -3.22 23.43 27.82
C ARG A 138 -3.23 24.95 27.82
N HIS A 139 -2.19 25.58 27.27
CA HIS A 139 -2.13 27.04 27.14
C HIS A 139 -3.32 27.56 26.33
N ALA A 140 -3.68 26.88 25.24
CA ALA A 140 -4.81 27.27 24.39
C ALA A 140 -6.17 27.11 25.09
N VAL A 141 -6.37 26.06 25.89
CA VAL A 141 -7.59 25.85 26.69
C VAL A 141 -7.74 26.94 27.75
N TYR A 142 -6.66 27.28 28.46
CA TYR A 142 -6.69 28.38 29.44
C TYR A 142 -6.88 29.75 28.79
N ALA A 143 -6.29 29.95 27.60
CA ALA A 143 -6.53 31.16 26.84
C ALA A 143 -7.99 31.27 26.40
N GLY A 144 -8.66 30.15 26.12
CA GLY A 144 -10.07 30.08 25.74
C GLY A 144 -10.33 30.26 24.24
N ALA A 145 -11.58 30.09 23.85
CA ALA A 145 -12.06 30.25 22.47
C ALA A 145 -13.01 31.45 22.33
N SER A 146 -13.11 32.01 21.12
CA SER A 146 -14.06 33.09 20.82
C SER A 146 -15.50 32.60 20.78
N MET A 147 -16.44 33.35 21.35
CA MET A 147 -17.89 33.07 21.28
C MET A 147 -18.47 32.98 19.87
N LYS A 148 -17.84 33.64 18.89
CA LYS A 148 -18.26 33.60 17.48
C LYS A 148 -17.31 32.81 16.59
N GLY A 149 -16.11 32.50 17.09
CA GLY A 149 -15.12 31.66 16.41
C GLY A 149 -15.32 30.18 16.76
N GLY A 150 -14.96 29.83 17.99
CA GLY A 150 -14.82 28.44 18.46
C GLY A 150 -13.52 27.80 17.97
N ALA A 151 -13.02 26.82 18.73
CA ALA A 151 -11.83 26.06 18.40
C ALA A 151 -12.05 24.55 18.61
N VAL A 152 -11.66 23.74 17.63
CA VAL A 152 -11.83 22.28 17.63
C VAL A 152 -10.50 21.60 17.32
N ALA A 153 -10.12 20.63 18.15
CA ALA A 153 -9.01 19.72 17.91
C ALA A 153 -9.50 18.44 17.21
N ILE A 154 -9.11 18.24 15.95
CA ILE A 154 -9.40 17.02 15.18
C ILE A 154 -8.24 16.05 15.39
N VAL A 155 -8.50 14.97 16.14
CA VAL A 155 -7.47 14.05 16.63
C VAL A 155 -7.56 12.72 15.90
N GLY A 156 -6.49 12.34 15.21
CA GLY A 156 -6.39 11.10 14.45
C GLY A 156 -5.86 9.93 15.29
N ASP A 157 -6.72 9.00 15.69
CA ASP A 157 -6.35 7.83 16.49
C ASP A 157 -6.15 6.57 15.63
N ASP A 158 -5.18 5.73 16.00
CA ASP A 158 -4.91 4.43 15.37
C ASP A 158 -4.75 3.35 16.45
N PRO A 159 -5.88 2.83 16.99
CA PRO A 159 -5.87 1.82 18.05
C PRO A 159 -5.20 0.51 17.64
N ALA A 160 -5.15 0.19 16.34
CA ALA A 160 -4.55 -1.04 15.83
C ALA A 160 -3.06 -0.88 15.46
N ALA A 161 -2.51 0.34 15.50
CA ALA A 161 -1.19 0.65 14.97
C ALA A 161 -0.99 0.19 13.51
N LYS A 162 -2.03 0.31 12.68
CA LYS A 162 -1.98 -0.04 11.26
C LYS A 162 -0.94 0.80 10.50
N SER A 163 -0.79 2.06 10.91
CA SER A 163 0.09 3.06 10.33
C SER A 163 0.97 3.79 11.37
N SER A 164 0.84 3.42 12.65
CA SER A 164 1.61 3.97 13.76
C SER A 164 2.76 3.06 14.15
N THR A 165 3.80 3.64 14.75
CA THR A 165 4.84 2.87 15.44
C THR A 165 4.31 2.22 16.72
N ILE A 166 3.32 2.84 17.38
CA ILE A 166 2.68 2.35 18.60
C ILE A 166 1.15 2.42 18.55
N PRO A 167 0.43 1.45 19.15
CA PRO A 167 -1.02 1.55 19.31
C PRO A 167 -1.38 2.70 20.26
N SER A 168 -2.27 3.60 19.84
CA SER A 168 -2.57 4.83 20.58
C SER A 168 -4.06 5.10 20.72
N SER A 169 -4.42 5.88 21.73
CA SER A 169 -5.76 6.44 21.95
C SER A 169 -5.62 7.73 22.74
N SER A 170 -6.14 8.83 22.20
CA SER A 170 -5.99 10.15 22.83
C SER A 170 -7.09 10.50 23.84
N ALA A 171 -8.09 9.63 24.03
CA ALA A 171 -9.26 9.94 24.87
C ALA A 171 -8.88 10.36 26.31
N GLY A 172 -7.93 9.67 26.93
CA GLY A 172 -7.50 9.97 28.31
C GLY A 172 -6.76 11.30 28.43
N VAL A 173 -5.82 11.59 27.52
CA VAL A 173 -5.05 12.84 27.55
C VAL A 173 -5.92 14.05 27.22
N LEU A 174 -6.91 13.90 26.31
CA LEU A 174 -7.86 14.98 26.01
C LEU A 174 -8.76 15.31 27.21
N ALA A 175 -9.21 14.29 27.93
CA ALA A 175 -10.00 14.48 29.15
C ALA A 175 -9.20 15.22 30.24
N ASP A 176 -7.93 14.86 30.41
CA ASP A 176 -7.00 15.48 31.37
C ASP A 176 -6.63 16.94 31.01
N MET A 177 -6.80 17.33 29.74
CA MET A 177 -6.65 18.71 29.29
C MET A 177 -7.97 19.50 29.30
N HIS A 178 -9.07 18.92 29.79
CA HIS A 178 -10.41 19.53 29.85
C HIS A 178 -11.03 19.87 28.49
N LEU A 179 -10.70 19.11 27.44
CA LEU A 179 -11.37 19.24 26.14
C LEU A 179 -12.64 18.37 26.14
N PRO A 180 -13.83 18.93 25.93
CA PRO A 180 -15.00 18.14 25.60
C PRO A 180 -14.73 17.29 24.35
N LEU A 181 -14.83 15.97 24.50
CA LEU A 181 -14.51 14.98 23.51
C LEU A 181 -15.79 14.44 22.86
N LEU A 182 -15.93 14.66 21.56
CA LEU A 182 -16.95 14.05 20.73
C LEU A 182 -16.34 12.91 19.91
N TYR A 183 -17.05 11.78 19.84
CA TYR A 183 -16.55 10.57 19.20
C TYR A 183 -17.48 10.08 18.09
N PRO A 184 -17.27 10.50 16.83
CA PRO A 184 -18.04 10.01 15.69
C PRO A 184 -17.72 8.56 15.35
N GLY A 185 -18.72 7.83 14.88
CA GLY A 185 -18.59 6.46 14.38
C GLY A 185 -18.56 6.33 12.85
N ASP A 186 -18.83 7.39 12.09
CA ASP A 186 -18.78 7.35 10.62
C ASP A 186 -18.59 8.76 10.00
N PRO A 187 -18.43 8.89 8.67
CA PRO A 187 -18.27 10.19 8.02
C PRO A 187 -19.45 11.17 8.22
N ALA A 188 -20.67 10.67 8.37
CA ALA A 188 -21.86 11.51 8.56
C ALA A 188 -21.88 12.12 9.96
N GLU A 189 -21.59 11.30 10.98
CA GLU A 189 -21.42 11.74 12.36
C GLU A 189 -20.22 12.67 12.54
N ALA A 190 -19.16 12.51 11.74
CA ALA A 190 -18.02 13.42 11.76
C ALA A 190 -18.43 14.86 11.38
N LEU A 191 -19.37 15.04 10.45
CA LEU A 191 -19.98 16.33 10.12
C LEU A 191 -20.89 16.82 11.26
N ASP A 192 -21.78 15.95 11.73
CA ASP A 192 -22.80 16.28 12.73
C ASP A 192 -22.19 16.69 14.06
N LEU A 193 -21.34 15.82 14.61
CA LEU A 193 -20.62 16.08 15.84
C LEU A 193 -19.58 17.19 15.63
N GLY A 194 -19.05 17.38 14.42
CA GLY A 194 -18.17 18.53 14.14
C GLY A 194 -18.89 19.86 14.28
N ARG A 195 -20.13 19.96 13.80
CA ARG A 195 -21.00 21.14 14.00
C ARG A 195 -21.32 21.35 15.48
N HIS A 196 -21.60 20.28 16.23
CA HIS A 196 -21.77 20.36 17.67
C HIS A 196 -20.49 20.77 18.40
N ALA A 197 -19.32 20.32 17.96
CA ALA A 197 -18.04 20.65 18.57
C ALA A 197 -17.74 22.16 18.46
N ILE A 198 -18.01 22.76 17.30
CA ILE A 198 -17.85 24.21 17.10
C ILE A 198 -18.83 24.99 17.98
N ALA A 199 -20.10 24.58 17.99
CA ALA A 199 -21.14 25.22 18.80
C ALA A 199 -20.85 25.11 20.31
N LEU A 200 -20.41 23.94 20.77
CA LEU A 200 -20.00 23.69 22.15
C LEU A 200 -18.81 24.57 22.56
N SER A 201 -17.81 24.69 21.69
CA SER A 201 -16.65 25.56 21.95
C SER A 201 -17.05 27.03 22.04
N ARG A 202 -17.92 27.50 21.12
CA ARG A 202 -18.48 28.87 21.15
C ARG A 202 -19.28 29.15 22.41
N LEU A 203 -20.05 28.18 22.89
CA LEU A 203 -20.86 28.31 24.11
C LEU A 203 -20.00 28.37 25.37
N THR A 204 -19.04 27.46 25.49
CA THR A 204 -18.31 27.24 26.76
C THR A 204 -17.01 28.02 26.87
N GLY A 205 -16.44 28.45 25.75
CA GLY A 205 -15.09 29.04 25.71
C GLY A 205 -13.98 28.01 25.86
N LEU A 206 -14.31 26.72 26.01
CA LEU A 206 -13.35 25.63 25.94
C LEU A 206 -13.03 25.30 24.48
N TRP A 207 -11.85 24.74 24.24
CA TRP A 207 -11.62 23.99 23.01
C TRP A 207 -12.35 22.66 23.11
N SER A 208 -12.98 22.22 22.02
CA SER A 208 -13.57 20.88 21.91
C SER A 208 -12.68 19.96 21.07
N ALA A 209 -12.92 18.67 21.11
CA ALA A 209 -12.16 17.67 20.36
C ALA A 209 -13.07 16.70 19.60
N LEU A 210 -12.64 16.31 18.41
CA LEU A 210 -13.20 15.21 17.63
C LEU A 210 -12.16 14.09 17.57
N LYS A 211 -12.47 12.93 18.17
CA LYS A 211 -11.64 11.73 18.01
C LYS A 211 -12.03 10.99 16.74
N ILE A 212 -11.17 11.06 15.75
CA ILE A 212 -11.32 10.40 14.45
C ILE A 212 -10.38 9.20 14.42
N VAL A 213 -10.93 8.00 14.58
CA VAL A 213 -10.14 6.77 14.40
C VAL A 213 -9.92 6.48 12.92
N ALA A 214 -8.90 5.67 12.60
CA ALA A 214 -8.61 5.24 11.23
C ALA A 214 -9.85 4.69 10.51
N ASP A 215 -10.69 3.92 11.21
CA ASP A 215 -11.93 3.34 10.66
C ASP A 215 -13.00 4.36 10.30
N VAL A 216 -12.87 5.62 10.72
CA VAL A 216 -13.75 6.74 10.34
C VAL A 216 -13.08 7.62 9.30
N ALA A 217 -11.79 7.91 9.44
CA ALA A 217 -11.03 8.71 8.47
C ALA A 217 -10.91 8.02 7.10
N ASP A 218 -10.59 6.73 7.10
CA ASP A 218 -10.47 5.87 5.91
C ASP A 218 -11.83 5.32 5.44
N ALA A 219 -12.93 5.71 6.10
CA ALA A 219 -14.27 5.28 5.72
C ALA A 219 -14.78 6.05 4.50
N THR A 220 -15.70 5.43 3.77
CA THR A 220 -16.61 6.10 2.85
C THR A 220 -18.04 5.92 3.30
N ALA A 221 -18.89 6.90 3.02
CA ALA A 221 -20.33 6.79 3.26
C ALA A 221 -21.14 7.69 2.31
N THR A 222 -22.36 7.27 2.02
CA THR A 222 -23.41 8.17 1.56
C THR A 222 -23.89 9.05 2.72
N VAL A 223 -23.96 10.36 2.51
CA VAL A 223 -24.38 11.36 3.50
C VAL A 223 -25.51 12.21 2.93
N ASP A 224 -26.63 12.26 3.62
CA ASP A 224 -27.77 13.11 3.25
C ASP A 224 -27.58 14.54 3.78
N LEU A 225 -27.37 15.51 2.91
CA LEU A 225 -27.10 16.91 3.26
C LEU A 225 -28.40 17.67 3.49
N HIS A 226 -28.40 18.56 4.49
CA HIS A 226 -29.45 19.55 4.67
C HIS A 226 -28.94 20.74 5.50
N PRO A 227 -29.32 22.00 5.16
CA PRO A 227 -28.99 23.21 5.93
C PRO A 227 -29.21 23.14 7.45
N ASN A 228 -30.30 22.50 7.84
CA ASN A 228 -30.76 22.41 9.22
C ASN A 228 -30.51 21.02 9.82
N ARG A 229 -29.62 20.22 9.22
CA ARG A 229 -29.26 18.89 9.71
C ARG A 229 -28.86 18.95 11.18
N ILE A 230 -28.07 19.97 11.56
CA ILE A 230 -27.74 20.27 12.96
C ILE A 230 -28.15 21.70 13.32
N THR A 231 -29.05 21.81 14.29
CA THR A 231 -29.48 23.08 14.91
C THR A 231 -29.21 23.01 16.42
N PRO A 232 -28.04 23.47 16.88
CA PRO A 232 -27.66 23.33 18.28
C PRO A 232 -28.55 24.13 19.23
N ILE A 233 -28.96 23.50 20.31
CA ILE A 233 -29.60 24.15 21.46
C ILE A 233 -28.50 24.71 22.35
N MET A 234 -28.62 25.96 22.76
CA MET A 234 -27.62 26.67 23.57
C MET A 234 -28.15 26.88 24.99
N PRO A 235 -27.74 26.07 25.98
CA PRO A 235 -28.11 26.22 27.38
C PRO A 235 -27.80 27.60 27.93
N ARG A 236 -28.55 28.00 28.97
CA ARG A 236 -28.44 29.31 29.61
C ARG A 236 -28.23 29.19 31.11
N ILE A 237 -27.30 29.97 31.65
CA ILE A 237 -27.05 30.04 33.10
C ILE A 237 -27.95 31.14 33.69
N GLY A 238 -28.85 30.77 34.60
CA GLY A 238 -29.80 31.72 35.19
C GLY A 238 -30.68 32.45 34.16
N GLY A 239 -30.97 31.80 33.02
CA GLY A 239 -31.75 32.38 31.92
C GLY A 239 -30.97 33.32 31.00
N ARG A 240 -29.66 33.51 31.21
CA ARG A 240 -28.77 34.34 30.38
C ARG A 240 -27.75 33.50 29.62
N ILE A 241 -27.26 34.05 28.51
CA ILE A 241 -26.12 33.48 27.79
C ILE A 241 -24.88 33.68 28.66
N TYR A 242 -24.08 32.62 28.81
CA TYR A 242 -22.79 32.72 29.45
C TYR A 242 -21.81 33.45 28.53
N GLU A 243 -21.21 34.54 29.03
CA GLU A 243 -20.28 35.37 28.27
C GLU A 243 -18.84 35.05 28.67
N HIS A 244 -18.00 34.78 27.67
CA HIS A 244 -16.59 34.52 27.85
C HIS A 244 -15.79 35.13 26.70
N TYR A 245 -14.50 35.37 26.94
CA TYR A 245 -13.62 35.95 25.93
C TYR A 245 -12.22 35.34 26.06
N PRO A 246 -11.56 35.03 24.92
CA PRO A 246 -10.22 34.50 24.96
C PRO A 246 -9.22 35.57 25.45
N ASN A 247 -8.20 35.16 26.20
CA ASN A 247 -7.21 36.07 26.77
C ASN A 247 -5.81 35.43 26.81
N GLY A 248 -4.80 36.13 26.29
CA GLY A 248 -3.41 35.67 26.28
C GLY A 248 -2.64 35.88 27.59
N ASN A 249 -3.23 36.54 28.60
CA ASN A 249 -2.61 36.69 29.92
C ASN A 249 -2.75 35.40 30.73
N LEU A 250 -1.73 34.53 30.64
CA LEU A 250 -1.65 33.24 31.31
C LEU A 250 -0.76 33.30 32.55
N LEU A 251 -0.98 34.29 33.41
CA LEU A 251 -0.24 34.48 34.66
C LEU A 251 -1.17 34.46 35.88
N THR A 252 -0.65 33.92 36.99
CA THR A 252 -1.31 33.95 38.30
C THR A 252 -1.51 35.40 38.79
N PRO A 253 -2.64 35.74 39.45
CA PRO A 253 -3.72 34.87 39.92
C PRO A 253 -4.75 34.46 38.87
N ARG A 254 -4.80 35.13 37.70
CA ARG A 254 -5.84 34.93 36.69
C ARG A 254 -5.98 33.47 36.23
N THR A 255 -4.87 32.74 36.09
CA THR A 255 -4.90 31.34 35.68
C THR A 255 -5.64 30.45 36.69
N ILE A 256 -5.60 30.78 37.99
CA ILE A 256 -6.39 30.07 39.02
C ILE A 256 -7.87 30.41 38.89
N ASP A 257 -8.21 31.67 38.62
CA ASP A 257 -9.61 32.07 38.38
C ASP A 257 -10.18 31.36 37.14
N VAL A 258 -9.38 31.25 36.06
CA VAL A 258 -9.76 30.52 34.85
C VAL A 258 -9.88 29.03 35.11
N GLU A 259 -8.98 28.43 35.89
CA GLU A 259 -9.08 27.03 36.30
C GLU A 259 -10.39 26.77 37.04
N GLN A 260 -10.69 27.58 38.06
CA GLN A 260 -11.95 27.50 38.79
C GLN A 260 -13.16 27.62 37.84
N GLU A 261 -13.13 28.59 36.92
CA GLU A 261 -14.18 28.79 35.93
C GLU A 261 -14.35 27.58 34.98
N ILE A 262 -13.24 26.95 34.56
CA ILE A 262 -13.26 25.74 33.76
C ILE A 262 -14.04 24.64 34.49
N TYR A 263 -13.69 24.34 35.75
CA TYR A 263 -14.32 23.27 36.52
C TYR A 263 -15.77 23.55 36.91
N GLU A 264 -16.03 24.74 37.47
CA GLU A 264 -17.31 25.04 38.12
C GLU A 264 -18.37 25.53 37.13
N THR A 265 -17.96 26.17 36.02
CA THR A 265 -18.89 26.81 35.06
C THR A 265 -18.83 26.16 33.68
N ARG A 266 -17.67 26.18 33.03
CA ARG A 266 -17.57 25.81 31.60
C ARG A 266 -17.79 24.31 31.37
N TYR A 267 -17.25 23.45 32.24
CA TYR A 267 -17.44 22.00 32.14
C TYR A 267 -18.88 21.59 32.46
N GLN A 268 -19.52 22.27 33.43
CA GLN A 268 -20.94 22.03 33.71
C GLN A 268 -21.80 22.45 32.52
N LEU A 269 -21.54 23.61 31.93
CA LEU A 269 -22.24 24.08 30.74
C LEU A 269 -22.07 23.14 29.54
N ALA A 270 -20.90 22.49 29.41
CA ALA A 270 -20.68 21.45 28.41
C ALA A 270 -21.55 20.18 28.65
N ARG A 271 -21.74 19.77 29.90
CA ARG A 271 -22.65 18.67 30.27
C ARG A 271 -24.11 19.04 29.99
N ASP A 272 -24.51 20.26 30.32
CA ASP A 272 -25.86 20.77 30.05
C ASP A 272 -26.11 20.79 28.54
N TYR A 273 -25.14 21.27 27.76
CA TYR A 273 -25.21 21.27 26.29
C TYR A 273 -25.39 19.86 25.73
N ALA A 274 -24.63 18.89 26.22
CA ALA A 274 -24.75 17.50 25.79
C ALA A 274 -26.10 16.88 26.14
N THR A 275 -26.67 17.27 27.29
CA THR A 275 -28.00 16.81 27.72
C THR A 275 -29.10 17.41 26.85
N GLU A 276 -29.10 18.72 26.66
CA GLU A 276 -30.11 19.43 25.86
C GLU A 276 -30.05 19.04 24.37
N ASN A 277 -28.85 18.79 23.84
CA ASN A 277 -28.65 18.36 22.45
C ASN A 277 -28.67 16.83 22.26
N GLN A 278 -28.96 16.06 23.32
CA GLN A 278 -29.02 14.59 23.27
C GLN A 278 -27.77 13.93 22.68
N LEU A 279 -26.59 14.46 22.99
CA LEU A 279 -25.33 13.92 22.48
C LEU A 279 -24.99 12.55 23.07
N ASN A 280 -25.53 12.23 24.24
CA ASN A 280 -25.49 10.91 24.85
C ASN A 280 -26.92 10.37 24.90
N LEU A 281 -27.26 9.50 23.95
CA LEU A 281 -28.64 9.11 23.65
C LEU A 281 -28.91 7.65 24.07
N VAL A 282 -29.98 7.44 24.84
CA VAL A 282 -30.53 6.10 25.06
C VAL A 282 -31.32 5.70 23.82
N THR A 283 -30.72 4.87 22.98
CA THR A 283 -31.27 4.47 21.67
C THR A 283 -32.29 3.35 21.75
N VAL A 284 -32.26 2.54 22.83
CA VAL A 284 -33.22 1.47 23.10
C VAL A 284 -33.48 1.50 24.59
N ASP A 285 -34.74 1.61 25.00
CA ASP A 285 -35.14 1.77 26.41
C ASP A 285 -36.41 0.96 26.76
N PRO A 286 -36.27 -0.37 26.94
CA PRO A 286 -37.39 -1.19 27.36
C PRO A 286 -37.76 -0.89 28.82
N SER A 287 -39.06 -0.88 29.13
CA SER A 287 -39.54 -0.68 30.51
C SER A 287 -39.14 -1.81 31.47
N ASP A 288 -38.85 -3.00 30.93
CA ASP A 288 -38.41 -4.20 31.65
C ASP A 288 -36.91 -4.48 31.47
N ALA A 289 -36.11 -3.44 31.17
CA ALA A 289 -34.68 -3.57 30.99
C ALA A 289 -33.98 -4.17 32.22
N TRP A 290 -33.19 -5.24 32.02
CA TRP A 290 -32.37 -5.85 33.08
C TRP A 290 -30.88 -5.59 32.88
N ILE A 291 -30.44 -5.39 31.63
CA ILE A 291 -29.06 -5.05 31.28
C ILE A 291 -29.00 -3.78 30.44
N GLY A 292 -28.05 -2.91 30.78
CA GLY A 292 -27.70 -1.73 30.01
C GLY A 292 -26.34 -1.89 29.36
N ILE A 293 -26.20 -1.48 28.10
CA ILE A 293 -24.92 -1.47 27.38
C ILE A 293 -24.54 -0.06 26.98
N ILE A 294 -23.31 0.34 27.32
CA ILE A 294 -22.75 1.67 27.04
C ILE A 294 -21.59 1.53 26.07
N ALA A 295 -21.62 2.28 24.96
CA ALA A 295 -20.52 2.34 23.99
C ALA A 295 -20.46 3.71 23.29
N SER A 296 -19.32 4.03 22.69
CA SER A 296 -19.05 5.33 22.04
C SER A 296 -18.55 5.16 20.60
N GLY A 297 -18.81 6.14 19.73
CA GLY A 297 -18.26 6.23 18.38
C GLY A 297 -18.38 4.94 17.54
N ILE A 298 -17.29 4.54 16.89
CA ILE A 298 -17.28 3.31 16.08
C ILE A 298 -17.57 2.06 16.93
N THR A 299 -17.17 2.03 18.20
CA THR A 299 -17.42 0.89 19.08
C THR A 299 -18.92 0.65 19.27
N TYR A 300 -19.73 1.71 19.38
CA TYR A 300 -21.19 1.57 19.42
C TYR A 300 -21.74 0.93 18.13
N ARG A 301 -21.17 1.27 16.97
CA ARG A 301 -21.55 0.69 15.68
C ARG A 301 -21.17 -0.78 15.57
N GLU A 302 -20.01 -1.17 16.10
CA GLU A 302 -19.60 -2.58 16.20
C GLU A 302 -20.49 -3.37 17.18
N VAL A 303 -20.96 -2.75 18.27
CA VAL A 303 -21.97 -3.35 19.17
C VAL A 303 -23.29 -3.59 18.42
N ARG A 304 -23.76 -2.61 17.65
CA ARG A 304 -24.98 -2.76 16.82
C ARG A 304 -24.83 -3.86 15.77
N GLU A 305 -23.66 -3.97 15.15
CA GLU A 305 -23.34 -5.05 14.21
C GLU A 305 -23.31 -6.41 14.90
N ALA A 306 -22.67 -6.52 16.06
CA ALA A 306 -22.62 -7.74 16.84
C ALA A 306 -24.03 -8.22 17.25
N PHE A 307 -24.92 -7.30 17.63
CA PHE A 307 -26.33 -7.62 17.88
C PHE A 307 -27.03 -8.21 16.65
N GLY A 308 -26.88 -7.58 15.48
CA GLY A 308 -27.48 -8.11 14.24
C GLY A 308 -26.99 -9.53 13.93
N ARG A 309 -25.70 -9.80 14.13
CA ARG A 309 -25.11 -11.14 13.94
C ARG A 309 -25.54 -12.16 15.00
N LEU A 310 -25.94 -11.69 16.17
CA LEU A 310 -26.59 -12.52 17.20
C LEU A 310 -28.09 -12.74 16.94
N GLY A 311 -28.64 -12.24 15.82
CA GLY A 311 -30.06 -12.35 15.48
C GLY A 311 -30.94 -11.23 16.00
N LEU A 312 -30.36 -10.16 16.55
CA LEU A 312 -31.07 -8.99 17.09
C LEU A 312 -30.78 -7.77 16.20
N SER A 313 -31.31 -7.78 14.97
CA SER A 313 -30.94 -6.84 13.90
C SER A 313 -31.67 -5.50 13.97
N SER A 314 -32.83 -5.47 14.62
CA SER A 314 -33.66 -4.29 14.84
C SER A 314 -33.63 -3.81 16.29
N GLU A 315 -33.95 -2.53 16.51
CA GLU A 315 -34.13 -1.99 17.86
C GLU A 315 -35.25 -2.71 18.61
N ALA A 316 -36.35 -3.05 17.93
CA ALA A 316 -37.47 -3.79 18.51
C ALA A 316 -37.07 -5.19 19.02
N GLU A 317 -36.20 -5.93 18.30
CA GLU A 317 -35.71 -7.23 18.76
C GLU A 317 -34.80 -7.12 19.98
N ILE A 318 -33.96 -6.08 20.03
CA ILE A 318 -33.11 -5.77 21.19
C ILE A 318 -33.99 -5.38 22.38
N GLU A 319 -34.99 -4.54 22.16
CA GLU A 319 -35.98 -4.11 23.15
C GLU A 319 -36.75 -5.31 23.74
N ALA A 320 -37.22 -6.23 22.90
CA ALA A 320 -37.92 -7.45 23.30
C ALA A 320 -37.06 -8.46 24.10
N CYS A 321 -35.76 -8.18 24.24
CA CYS A 321 -34.83 -8.92 25.09
C CYS A 321 -34.53 -8.23 26.43
N GLY A 322 -35.18 -7.10 26.71
CA GLY A 322 -34.96 -6.32 27.93
C GLY A 322 -33.56 -5.69 27.99
N ILE A 323 -33.02 -5.28 26.84
CA ILE A 323 -31.68 -4.68 26.71
C ILE A 323 -31.82 -3.18 26.46
N ARG A 324 -31.21 -2.37 27.33
CA ARG A 324 -31.12 -0.92 27.17
C ARG A 324 -29.79 -0.52 26.55
N LEU A 325 -29.78 0.41 25.58
CA LEU A 325 -28.56 0.84 24.88
C LEU A 325 -28.32 2.35 25.01
N LEU A 326 -27.14 2.74 25.50
CA LEU A 326 -26.67 4.12 25.57
C LEU A 326 -25.52 4.35 24.58
N LYS A 327 -25.77 5.21 23.59
CA LYS A 327 -24.76 5.73 22.68
C LYS A 327 -24.16 7.00 23.26
N MET A 328 -22.87 6.97 23.58
CA MET A 328 -22.13 8.14 24.04
C MET A 328 -21.50 8.86 22.84
N GLY A 329 -22.14 9.91 22.33
CA GLY A 329 -21.60 10.78 21.29
C GLY A 329 -20.62 11.82 21.83
N MET A 330 -20.77 12.20 23.11
CA MET A 330 -19.84 13.04 23.85
C MET A 330 -19.44 12.35 25.17
N PRO A 331 -18.47 11.42 25.15
CA PRO A 331 -18.01 10.71 26.34
C PRO A 331 -17.37 11.62 27.40
N MET A 332 -16.77 12.74 27.00
CA MET A 332 -16.18 13.72 27.92
C MET A 332 -16.66 15.15 27.60
N PRO A 333 -16.95 16.01 28.59
CA PRO A 333 -17.06 15.70 30.01
C PRO A 333 -18.13 14.64 30.29
N PHE A 334 -17.77 13.69 31.15
CA PHE A 334 -18.71 12.67 31.59
C PHE A 334 -19.80 13.29 32.46
N ASN A 335 -21.06 12.91 32.22
CA ASN A 335 -22.21 13.32 33.01
C ASN A 335 -22.71 12.16 33.91
N PRO A 336 -22.47 12.21 35.23
CA PRO A 336 -22.94 11.19 36.15
C PRO A 336 -24.46 11.03 36.20
N GLU A 337 -25.23 12.10 35.97
CA GLU A 337 -26.69 12.06 36.05
C GLU A 337 -27.29 11.22 34.92
N THR A 338 -26.80 11.39 33.69
CA THR A 338 -27.20 10.56 32.54
C THR A 338 -27.01 9.07 32.83
N VAL A 339 -25.90 8.70 33.47
CA VAL A 339 -25.62 7.29 33.80
C VAL A 339 -26.46 6.80 34.96
N ARG A 340 -26.69 7.62 35.99
CA ARG A 340 -27.60 7.27 37.11
C ARG A 340 -29.02 7.04 36.61
N ASP A 341 -29.50 7.88 35.71
CA ASP A 341 -30.82 7.73 35.11
C ASP A 341 -30.89 6.49 34.21
N PHE A 342 -29.89 6.27 33.37
CA PHE A 342 -29.76 5.07 32.54
C PHE A 342 -29.72 3.78 33.38
N ALA A 343 -29.07 3.82 34.55
CA ALA A 343 -28.91 2.67 35.43
C ALA A 343 -30.16 2.30 36.25
N LYS A 344 -31.19 3.16 36.28
CA LYS A 344 -32.41 2.89 37.05
C LYS A 344 -33.09 1.60 36.59
N GLY A 345 -33.31 0.71 37.54
CA GLY A 345 -33.99 -0.58 37.33
C GLY A 345 -33.11 -1.67 36.70
N LEU A 346 -31.87 -1.36 36.31
CA LEU A 346 -30.97 -2.36 35.74
C LEU A 346 -30.38 -3.25 36.84
N GLU A 347 -30.19 -4.53 36.51
CA GLU A 347 -29.41 -5.45 37.32
C GLU A 347 -27.92 -5.40 36.96
N GLU A 348 -27.62 -5.08 35.70
CA GLU A 348 -26.27 -5.07 35.16
C GLU A 348 -26.04 -3.94 34.15
N VAL A 349 -24.84 -3.37 34.16
CA VAL A 349 -24.33 -2.45 33.14
C VAL A 349 -23.05 -3.02 32.55
N LEU A 350 -23.01 -3.16 31.23
CA LEU A 350 -21.84 -3.57 30.45
C LEU A 350 -21.29 -2.37 29.66
N VAL A 351 -20.04 -1.99 29.93
CA VAL A 351 -19.35 -0.93 29.20
C VAL A 351 -18.41 -1.54 28.17
N ILE A 352 -18.59 -1.17 26.89
CA ILE A 352 -17.78 -1.65 25.78
C ILE A 352 -17.05 -0.44 25.18
N GLU A 353 -15.75 -0.36 25.46
CA GLU A 353 -14.89 0.73 25.00
C GLU A 353 -13.51 0.21 24.57
N GLU A 354 -12.82 0.93 23.69
CA GLU A 354 -11.49 0.55 23.20
C GLU A 354 -10.37 0.92 24.19
N LYS A 355 -9.28 0.14 24.19
CA LYS A 355 -8.10 0.37 25.04
C LYS A 355 -8.40 0.29 26.55
N ARG A 356 -8.21 1.38 27.30
CA ARG A 356 -8.30 1.41 28.76
C ARG A 356 -9.74 1.66 29.22
N PRO A 357 -10.13 1.22 30.43
CA PRO A 357 -11.46 1.45 30.99
C PRO A 357 -11.67 2.92 31.39
N GLY A 358 -11.88 3.83 30.43
CA GLY A 358 -12.09 5.25 30.70
C GLY A 358 -13.52 5.53 31.15
N VAL A 359 -14.50 5.23 30.29
CA VAL A 359 -15.93 5.39 30.60
C VAL A 359 -16.35 4.41 31.67
N GLU A 360 -15.86 3.15 31.65
CA GLU A 360 -16.18 2.13 32.64
C GLU A 360 -15.83 2.59 34.06
N SER A 361 -14.65 3.18 34.25
CA SER A 361 -14.22 3.68 35.56
C SER A 361 -15.13 4.80 36.06
N LEU A 362 -15.55 5.70 35.18
CA LEU A 362 -16.45 6.82 35.52
C LEU A 362 -17.89 6.35 35.80
N VAL A 363 -18.36 5.32 35.10
CA VAL A 363 -19.65 4.67 35.38
C VAL A 363 -19.63 4.01 36.77
N LYS A 364 -18.54 3.31 37.10
CA LYS A 364 -18.33 2.74 38.45
C LYS A 364 -18.36 3.81 39.52
N ASP A 365 -17.62 4.90 39.32
CA ASP A 365 -17.58 6.03 40.25
C ASP A 365 -18.97 6.69 40.44
N ALA A 366 -19.68 6.96 39.34
CA ALA A 366 -20.99 7.61 39.37
C ALA A 366 -22.07 6.83 40.13
N LEU A 367 -21.96 5.50 40.15
CA LEU A 367 -22.91 4.58 40.77
C LEU A 367 -22.44 4.06 42.14
N TYR A 368 -21.15 4.21 42.47
CA TYR A 368 -20.59 3.74 43.75
C TYR A 368 -21.33 4.36 44.94
N GLY A 369 -21.73 3.52 45.89
CA GLY A 369 -22.49 3.94 47.08
C GLY A 369 -23.98 4.18 46.85
N SER A 370 -24.52 3.97 45.63
CA SER A 370 -25.96 4.03 45.40
C SER A 370 -26.67 2.79 45.95
N ALA A 371 -27.86 2.97 46.54
CA ALA A 371 -28.57 1.91 47.28
C ALA A 371 -28.89 0.66 46.43
N ASN A 372 -29.09 0.85 45.12
CA ASN A 372 -29.42 -0.21 44.17
C ASN A 372 -28.43 -0.20 42.99
N SER A 373 -27.12 -0.12 43.28
CA SER A 373 -26.09 -0.12 42.23
C SER A 373 -26.16 -1.42 41.41
N PRO A 374 -26.30 -1.38 40.07
CA PRO A 374 -26.20 -2.59 39.26
C PRO A 374 -24.78 -3.17 39.32
N ARG A 375 -24.64 -4.43 38.93
CA ARG A 375 -23.31 -5.00 38.64
C ARG A 375 -22.73 -4.27 37.43
N ILE A 376 -21.51 -3.75 37.54
CA ILE A 376 -20.85 -3.03 36.44
C ILE A 376 -19.65 -3.83 35.94
N VAL A 377 -19.68 -4.17 34.65
CA VAL A 377 -18.62 -4.94 33.97
C VAL A 377 -18.22 -4.28 32.67
N GLY A 378 -17.08 -4.69 32.13
CA GLY A 378 -16.55 -4.14 30.87
C GLY A 378 -15.29 -4.88 30.47
N LYS A 379 -14.12 -4.33 30.80
CA LYS A 379 -12.83 -4.99 30.58
C LYS A 379 -12.74 -6.33 31.30
N PHE A 380 -13.21 -6.34 32.54
CA PHE A 380 -13.28 -7.54 33.35
C PHE A 380 -14.73 -7.80 33.75
N ASP A 381 -15.05 -9.08 33.93
CA ASP A 381 -16.28 -9.50 34.57
C ASP A 381 -16.19 -9.45 36.11
N GLU A 382 -17.26 -9.86 36.78
CA GLU A 382 -17.35 -9.89 38.25
C GLU A 382 -16.35 -10.84 38.93
N THR A 383 -15.77 -11.79 38.19
CA THR A 383 -14.76 -12.72 38.69
C THR A 383 -13.33 -12.21 38.47
N GLY A 384 -13.18 -11.10 37.75
CA GLY A 384 -11.90 -10.56 37.31
C GLY A 384 -11.37 -11.20 36.02
N ALA A 385 -12.15 -12.05 35.34
CA ALA A 385 -11.76 -12.60 34.06
C ALA A 385 -11.97 -11.56 32.94
N VAL A 386 -11.13 -11.63 31.91
CA VAL A 386 -11.20 -10.68 30.78
C VAL A 386 -12.48 -10.93 29.97
N LEU A 387 -13.28 -9.87 29.83
CA LEU A 387 -14.52 -9.87 29.06
C LEU A 387 -14.37 -9.06 27.76
N VAL A 388 -13.88 -7.82 27.84
CA VAL A 388 -13.56 -6.98 26.68
C VAL A 388 -12.07 -6.67 26.67
N ARG A 389 -11.38 -6.99 25.57
CA ARG A 389 -9.92 -6.81 25.49
C ARG A 389 -9.48 -5.34 25.65
N GLY A 390 -8.32 -5.16 26.29
CA GLY A 390 -7.70 -3.84 26.54
C GLY A 390 -6.72 -3.36 25.46
N HIS A 391 -6.53 -4.12 24.38
CA HIS A 391 -5.54 -3.87 23.34
C HIS A 391 -6.13 -4.07 21.93
N GLY A 392 -5.43 -3.59 20.90
CA GLY A 392 -5.95 -3.53 19.52
C GLY A 392 -7.16 -2.61 19.37
N SER A 393 -7.82 -2.70 18.21
CA SER A 393 -9.18 -2.17 17.96
C SER A 393 -10.24 -3.14 18.52
N LEU A 394 -11.51 -2.73 18.58
CA LEU A 394 -12.63 -3.63 18.86
C LEU A 394 -13.53 -3.71 17.63
N ASP A 395 -13.71 -4.92 17.09
CA ASP A 395 -14.63 -5.20 15.99
C ASP A 395 -15.80 -6.07 16.47
N ALA A 396 -16.80 -6.23 15.61
CA ALA A 396 -18.04 -6.93 15.91
C ALA A 396 -17.82 -8.41 16.25
N ASP A 397 -16.81 -9.08 15.69
CA ASP A 397 -16.49 -10.48 16.01
C ASP A 397 -16.11 -10.62 17.49
N LEU A 398 -15.25 -9.74 17.99
CA LEU A 398 -14.80 -9.75 19.39
C LEU A 398 -15.90 -9.28 20.35
N VAL A 399 -16.67 -8.27 19.94
CA VAL A 399 -17.79 -7.76 20.73
C VAL A 399 -18.88 -8.85 20.85
N MET A 400 -19.13 -9.60 19.78
CA MET A 400 -20.09 -10.71 19.78
C MET A 400 -19.72 -11.78 20.81
N GLU A 401 -18.44 -12.14 20.94
CA GLU A 401 -17.99 -13.10 21.96
C GLU A 401 -18.35 -12.62 23.38
N ALA A 402 -18.05 -11.36 23.69
CA ALA A 402 -18.38 -10.76 24.98
C ALA A 402 -19.90 -10.73 25.20
N LEU A 403 -20.67 -10.27 24.21
CA LEU A 403 -22.14 -10.22 24.29
C LEU A 403 -22.75 -11.60 24.47
N ARG A 404 -22.35 -12.60 23.68
CA ARG A 404 -22.85 -13.98 23.79
C ARG A 404 -22.59 -14.55 25.19
N ARG A 405 -21.38 -14.36 25.73
CA ARG A 405 -21.01 -14.83 27.07
C ARG A 405 -21.90 -14.22 28.16
N ARG A 406 -22.21 -12.92 28.08
CA ARG A 406 -23.05 -12.23 29.09
C ARG A 406 -24.54 -12.52 28.91
N LEU A 407 -25.04 -12.38 27.69
CA LEU A 407 -26.47 -12.51 27.37
C LEU A 407 -26.94 -13.97 27.40
N GLY A 408 -26.06 -14.94 27.13
CA GLY A 408 -26.38 -16.36 27.06
C GLY A 408 -26.89 -17.00 28.36
N SER A 409 -26.83 -16.29 29.49
CA SER A 409 -27.44 -16.72 30.75
C SER A 409 -28.97 -16.60 30.74
N ARG A 410 -29.54 -15.63 30.02
CA ARG A 410 -30.98 -15.35 29.93
C ARG A 410 -31.57 -15.52 28.53
N LEU A 411 -30.75 -15.31 27.50
CA LEU A 411 -31.21 -15.17 26.12
C LEU A 411 -30.68 -16.27 25.20
N ARG A 412 -30.12 -17.36 25.74
CA ARG A 412 -29.50 -18.44 24.94
C ARG A 412 -30.38 -18.88 23.77
N ASP A 413 -31.67 -19.08 24.01
CA ASP A 413 -32.62 -19.60 23.02
C ASP A 413 -33.07 -18.54 22.00
N LYS A 414 -32.81 -17.25 22.28
CA LYS A 414 -33.13 -16.12 21.37
C LYS A 414 -31.93 -15.70 20.52
N LEU A 415 -30.71 -15.99 20.96
CA LEU A 415 -29.50 -15.65 20.21
C LEU A 415 -29.29 -16.67 19.09
N GLN A 416 -28.84 -16.20 17.93
CA GLN A 416 -28.39 -17.11 16.88
C GLN A 416 -27.28 -18.02 17.44
N PRO A 417 -27.38 -19.34 17.16
CA PRO A 417 -26.42 -20.30 17.66
C PRO A 417 -25.02 -19.91 17.20
N GLU A 418 -24.04 -20.30 17.99
CA GLU A 418 -22.66 -20.16 17.58
C GLU A 418 -22.46 -20.96 16.31
N ARG A 419 -22.23 -20.24 15.20
CA ARG A 419 -21.60 -20.85 14.04
C ARG A 419 -20.19 -21.21 14.51
N HIS A 420 -20.00 -22.47 14.87
CA HIS A 420 -18.68 -23.05 14.91
C HIS A 420 -18.16 -22.92 13.49
N ASN A 421 -17.30 -21.93 13.27
CA ASN A 421 -16.39 -22.03 12.15
C ASN A 421 -15.49 -23.20 12.52
N ASP A 422 -15.87 -24.42 12.13
CA ASP A 422 -14.99 -25.59 12.01
C ASP A 422 -13.96 -25.35 10.88
N ARG A 423 -13.51 -24.10 10.75
CA ARG A 423 -12.38 -23.69 9.95
C ARG A 423 -11.18 -24.32 10.63
N GLU A 424 -10.74 -25.45 10.09
CA GLU A 424 -9.35 -25.84 10.29
C GLU A 424 -8.49 -24.61 10.01
N SER A 425 -7.60 -24.27 10.95
CA SER A 425 -6.69 -23.13 10.80
C SER A 425 -6.12 -23.13 9.39
N VAL A 426 -6.47 -22.13 8.59
CA VAL A 426 -6.11 -22.13 7.18
C VAL A 426 -4.58 -22.16 7.13
N PRO A 427 -3.94 -23.19 6.56
CA PRO A 427 -2.50 -23.37 6.68
C PRO A 427 -1.75 -22.10 6.28
N ALA A 428 -0.67 -21.74 6.98
CA ALA A 428 0.10 -20.55 6.62
C ALA A 428 0.56 -20.63 5.15
N LEU A 429 0.42 -19.54 4.41
CA LEU A 429 0.98 -19.44 3.05
C LEU A 429 2.52 -19.46 3.15
N SER A 430 3.17 -20.12 2.20
CA SER A 430 4.65 -20.17 2.15
C SER A 430 5.29 -18.80 1.88
N VAL A 431 4.53 -17.86 1.31
CA VAL A 431 4.97 -16.50 0.99
C VAL A 431 3.86 -15.52 1.36
N LEU A 432 4.23 -14.37 1.93
CA LEU A 432 3.30 -13.29 2.30
C LEU A 432 3.67 -11.99 1.57
N ARG A 433 2.69 -11.08 1.47
CA ARG A 433 2.94 -9.70 1.00
C ARG A 433 3.50 -8.86 2.14
N THR A 434 4.78 -8.50 2.06
CA THR A 434 5.44 -7.57 3.00
C THR A 434 5.47 -6.15 2.42
N PRO A 435 5.39 -5.09 3.26
CA PRO A 435 5.57 -3.72 2.80
C PRO A 435 6.93 -3.55 2.11
N TYR A 436 6.95 -3.00 0.89
CA TYR A 436 8.19 -2.80 0.11
C TYR A 436 8.30 -1.42 -0.53
N PHE A 437 9.52 -0.97 -0.85
CA PHE A 437 9.74 0.35 -1.46
C PHE A 437 9.23 0.44 -2.89
N CYS A 438 8.82 1.63 -3.31
CA CYS A 438 8.44 1.91 -4.70
C CYS A 438 9.59 1.61 -5.68
N SER A 439 9.26 1.31 -6.93
CA SER A 439 10.25 1.17 -8.00
C SER A 439 11.15 2.41 -8.11
N GLY A 440 12.47 2.22 -8.07
CA GLY A 440 13.47 3.29 -8.11
C GLY A 440 13.47 4.22 -6.88
N CYS A 441 12.92 3.78 -5.75
CA CYS A 441 12.86 4.56 -4.53
C CYS A 441 14.27 4.95 -4.03
N PRO A 442 14.50 6.22 -3.62
CA PRO A 442 15.79 6.62 -3.02
C PRO A 442 16.14 5.82 -1.76
N HIS A 443 15.14 5.33 -1.01
CA HIS A 443 15.38 4.50 0.18
C HIS A 443 16.10 3.20 -0.10
N ASN A 444 15.99 2.63 -1.30
CA ASN A 444 16.71 1.41 -1.66
C ASN A 444 18.22 1.56 -1.47
N ARG A 445 18.76 2.73 -1.82
CA ARG A 445 20.17 3.07 -1.63
C ARG A 445 20.41 3.73 -0.27
N SER A 446 19.53 4.65 0.15
CA SER A 446 19.80 5.48 1.33
C SER A 446 19.91 4.68 2.62
N ILE A 447 19.25 3.51 2.74
CA ILE A 447 19.34 2.67 3.94
C ILE A 447 20.62 1.82 4.00
N GLU A 448 21.38 1.72 2.91
CA GLU A 448 22.63 0.96 2.89
C GLU A 448 23.64 1.56 3.86
N VAL A 449 24.31 0.70 4.63
CA VAL A 449 25.30 1.09 5.64
C VAL A 449 26.57 0.23 5.53
N PRO A 450 27.68 0.66 6.13
CA PRO A 450 28.83 -0.22 6.32
C PRO A 450 28.47 -1.48 7.13
N SER A 451 29.08 -2.61 6.78
CA SER A 451 28.88 -3.87 7.49
C SER A 451 29.17 -3.72 8.99
N GLY A 452 28.26 -4.22 9.83
CA GLY A 452 28.39 -4.20 11.30
C GLY A 452 28.07 -2.86 11.96
N SER A 453 27.63 -1.84 11.21
CA SER A 453 27.18 -0.56 11.77
C SER A 453 25.96 -0.74 12.69
N LEU A 454 25.94 0.04 13.77
CA LEU A 454 24.76 0.23 14.62
C LEU A 454 23.95 1.41 14.07
N VAL A 455 22.66 1.19 13.86
CA VAL A 455 21.82 2.08 13.05
C VAL A 455 20.52 2.41 13.76
N GLY A 456 20.10 3.67 13.68
CA GLY A 456 18.77 4.10 14.05
C GLY A 456 17.83 4.00 12.87
N ALA A 457 16.68 3.35 13.07
CA ALA A 457 15.58 3.46 12.13
C ALA A 457 14.99 4.87 12.23
N GLY A 458 14.52 5.39 11.09
CA GLY A 458 13.77 6.64 11.03
C GLY A 458 12.26 6.36 10.92
N ILE A 459 11.44 7.35 11.28
CA ILE A 459 10.01 7.32 10.98
C ILE A 459 9.76 7.58 9.48
N GLY A 460 8.60 7.12 8.99
CA GLY A 460 8.20 7.21 7.59
C GLY A 460 8.73 6.01 6.81
N CYS A 461 9.06 6.19 5.52
CA CYS A 461 9.54 5.08 4.69
C CYS A 461 10.79 4.40 5.29
N HIS A 462 11.59 5.09 6.10
CA HIS A 462 12.74 4.50 6.80
C HIS A 462 12.35 3.35 7.76
N THR A 463 11.12 3.33 8.29
CA THR A 463 10.64 2.25 9.15
C THR A 463 10.62 0.91 8.41
N MET A 464 10.53 0.93 7.07
CA MET A 464 10.56 -0.28 6.26
C MET A 464 11.90 -1.00 6.29
N ALA A 465 12.99 -0.33 6.70
CA ALA A 465 14.29 -0.97 6.94
C ALA A 465 14.20 -2.10 7.98
N LEU A 466 13.22 -2.05 8.90
CA LEU A 466 12.96 -3.11 9.89
C LEU A 466 12.53 -4.44 9.26
N PHE A 467 12.03 -4.42 8.02
CA PHE A 467 11.62 -5.62 7.28
C PHE A 467 12.67 -6.09 6.27
N MET A 468 13.87 -5.51 6.27
CA MET A 468 14.92 -5.79 5.28
C MET A 468 16.08 -6.57 5.88
N ASP A 469 16.88 -7.17 4.99
CA ASP A 469 18.07 -7.93 5.35
C ASP A 469 19.07 -7.07 6.16
N GLU A 470 19.45 -7.57 7.34
CA GLU A 470 20.43 -6.95 8.24
C GLU A 470 21.77 -6.68 7.53
N ALA A 471 22.15 -7.51 6.55
CA ALA A 471 23.36 -7.30 5.76
C ALA A 471 23.32 -5.98 4.94
N ARG A 472 22.13 -5.48 4.62
CA ARG A 472 21.93 -4.20 3.92
C ARG A 472 21.78 -3.03 4.88
N VAL A 473 20.96 -3.19 5.91
CA VAL A 473 20.51 -2.08 6.78
C VAL A 473 21.32 -1.93 8.06
N GLY A 474 22.20 -2.88 8.36
CA GLY A 474 22.98 -2.95 9.60
C GLY A 474 22.14 -3.35 10.81
N ASN A 475 22.77 -3.32 11.97
CA ASN A 475 22.11 -3.66 13.22
C ASN A 475 21.22 -2.51 13.68
N ILE A 476 19.90 -2.66 13.57
CA ILE A 476 18.97 -1.61 13.99
C ILE A 476 18.86 -1.60 15.52
N GLY A 477 19.43 -0.57 16.15
CA GLY A 477 19.50 -0.40 17.59
C GLY A 477 18.31 0.34 18.22
N GLY A 478 17.41 0.91 17.41
CA GLY A 478 16.21 1.58 17.92
C GLY A 478 15.42 2.37 16.87
N LEU A 479 14.18 2.73 17.25
CA LEU A 479 13.27 3.61 16.53
C LEU A 479 12.70 4.63 17.52
N GLY A 480 13.07 5.91 17.35
CA GLY A 480 12.56 7.01 18.18
C GLY A 480 11.20 7.54 17.71
N CYS A 481 10.58 8.41 18.53
CA CYS A 481 9.47 9.24 18.06
C CYS A 481 9.96 10.34 17.10
N MET A 482 9.03 10.93 16.34
CA MET A 482 9.35 11.89 15.28
C MET A 482 9.99 13.15 15.88
N GLY A 483 11.18 13.49 15.40
CA GLY A 483 11.98 14.61 15.88
C GLY A 483 13.03 14.23 16.93
N ASN A 484 12.99 13.01 17.48
CA ASN A 484 13.95 12.53 18.47
C ASN A 484 14.92 11.48 17.91
N GLU A 485 14.83 11.17 16.62
CA GLU A 485 15.75 10.25 15.94
C GLU A 485 17.20 10.64 16.21
N GLY A 486 18.02 9.70 16.71
CA GLY A 486 19.45 9.85 16.92
C GLY A 486 19.83 10.19 18.36
N VAL A 487 18.94 10.85 19.10
CA VAL A 487 19.18 11.30 20.48
C VAL A 487 19.35 10.14 21.46
N GLN A 488 18.78 8.97 21.17
CA GLN A 488 19.00 7.77 21.98
C GLN A 488 20.48 7.42 22.11
N TRP A 489 21.31 7.81 21.14
CA TRP A 489 22.75 7.59 21.19
C TRP A 489 23.41 8.30 22.37
N ILE A 490 22.91 9.47 22.77
CA ILE A 490 23.40 10.22 23.93
C ILE A 490 23.34 9.37 25.20
N GLY A 491 22.29 8.57 25.35
CA GLY A 491 22.13 7.65 26.49
C GLY A 491 22.79 6.29 26.30
N MET A 492 23.30 5.98 25.10
CA MET A 492 23.90 4.68 24.77
C MET A 492 25.44 4.73 24.71
N SER A 493 26.02 5.83 24.23
CA SER A 493 27.43 5.90 23.86
C SER A 493 28.40 5.52 24.98
N ASP A 494 28.06 5.88 26.22
CA ASP A 494 28.94 5.68 27.37
C ASP A 494 28.92 4.24 27.91
N PHE A 495 27.96 3.42 27.46
CA PHE A 495 27.74 2.06 27.96
C PHE A 495 28.06 0.97 26.92
N LEU A 496 28.63 1.35 25.78
CA LEU A 496 28.93 0.44 24.67
C LEU A 496 30.40 0.54 24.27
N SER A 497 30.98 -0.58 23.82
CA SER A 497 32.32 -0.59 23.21
C SER A 497 32.34 -0.01 21.78
N ARG A 498 31.16 0.17 21.17
CA ARG A 498 31.01 0.82 19.86
C ARG A 498 31.11 2.32 20.05
N GLU A 499 31.91 2.98 19.21
CA GLU A 499 32.13 4.43 19.33
C GLU A 499 31.25 5.29 18.42
N HIS A 500 30.44 4.69 17.53
CA HIS A 500 29.71 5.43 16.50
C HIS A 500 28.32 4.86 16.22
N PHE A 501 27.40 5.75 15.83
CA PHE A 501 26.01 5.46 15.48
C PHE A 501 25.60 6.17 14.19
N ILE A 502 24.83 5.49 13.33
CA ILE A 502 24.27 6.08 12.10
C ILE A 502 22.75 6.24 12.28
N GLN A 503 22.23 7.47 12.24
CA GLN A 503 20.80 7.71 12.31
C GLN A 503 20.22 8.01 10.93
N ASN A 504 19.27 7.19 10.46
CA ASN A 504 18.49 7.53 9.26
C ASN A 504 17.44 8.58 9.60
N ILE A 505 17.34 9.64 8.80
CA ILE A 505 16.31 10.69 8.98
C ILE A 505 15.86 11.22 7.61
N GLY A 506 14.57 11.51 7.45
CA GLY A 506 14.03 12.18 6.25
C GLY A 506 13.96 13.70 6.45
N ASP A 507 14.00 14.45 5.35
CA ASP A 507 13.81 15.91 5.36
C ASP A 507 12.50 16.36 6.03
N GLY A 508 11.38 15.67 5.80
CA GLY A 508 10.12 15.93 6.50
C GLY A 508 10.26 15.89 8.02
N THR A 509 10.90 14.85 8.57
CA THR A 509 11.20 14.74 10.00
C THR A 509 12.19 15.80 10.46
N PHE A 510 13.22 16.07 9.66
CA PHE A 510 14.25 17.04 9.99
C PHE A 510 13.67 18.44 10.19
N PHE A 511 12.86 18.93 9.25
CA PHE A 511 12.21 20.24 9.34
C PHE A 511 11.05 20.28 10.32
N HIS A 512 10.39 19.13 10.59
CA HIS A 512 9.38 19.04 11.64
C HIS A 512 9.98 19.32 13.03
N SER A 513 11.03 18.59 13.42
CA SER A 513 11.71 18.76 14.72
C SER A 513 13.10 18.12 14.82
N GLY A 514 13.51 17.30 13.86
CA GLY A 514 14.79 16.59 13.90
C GLY A 514 16.03 17.50 13.91
N GLN A 515 15.91 18.75 13.48
CA GLN A 515 16.98 19.74 13.66
C GLN A 515 17.37 19.93 15.13
N LEU A 516 16.43 19.82 16.07
CA LEU A 516 16.70 19.91 17.51
C LEU A 516 17.46 18.67 18.01
N ALA A 517 17.17 17.49 17.47
CA ALA A 517 17.94 16.28 17.77
C ALA A 517 19.41 16.41 17.36
N VAL A 518 19.68 16.97 16.17
CA VAL A 518 21.05 17.24 15.72
C VAL A 518 21.76 18.20 16.67
N GLN A 519 21.12 19.31 17.05
CA GLN A 519 21.68 20.27 18.02
C GLN A 519 21.96 19.62 19.38
N ALA A 520 21.06 18.76 19.87
CA ALA A 520 21.24 18.03 21.12
C ALA A 520 22.44 17.07 21.06
N SER A 521 22.62 16.35 19.94
CA SER A 521 23.80 15.49 19.74
C SER A 521 25.10 16.28 19.66
N VAL A 522 25.11 17.45 19.00
CA VAL A 522 26.26 18.36 18.99
C VAL A 522 26.58 18.81 20.41
N ALA A 523 25.59 19.26 21.17
CA ALA A 523 25.77 19.72 22.55
C ALA A 523 26.29 18.61 23.48
N ALA A 524 25.86 17.37 23.27
CA ALA A 524 26.34 16.21 24.03
C ALA A 524 27.75 15.75 23.62
N GLY A 525 28.30 16.23 22.50
CA GLY A 525 29.63 15.85 22.02
C GLY A 525 29.75 14.39 21.59
N VAL A 526 28.65 13.75 21.23
CA VAL A 526 28.63 12.32 20.85
C VAL A 526 28.99 12.11 19.38
N ASN A 527 29.62 10.97 19.07
CA ASN A 527 29.98 10.61 17.70
C ASN A 527 28.77 9.92 17.01
N VAL A 528 28.03 10.68 16.22
CA VAL A 528 26.86 10.19 15.47
C VAL A 528 26.85 10.80 14.08
N THR A 529 26.48 10.01 13.06
CA THR A 529 26.22 10.51 11.71
C THR A 529 24.73 10.49 11.44
N TYR A 530 24.14 11.67 11.22
CA TYR A 530 22.78 11.79 10.70
C TYR A 530 22.80 11.64 9.19
N LYS A 531 22.22 10.56 8.67
CA LYS A 531 22.02 10.33 7.25
C LYS A 531 20.65 10.89 6.85
N LEU A 532 20.67 12.14 6.40
CA LEU A 532 19.51 12.91 5.99
C LEU A 532 19.17 12.64 4.54
N LEU A 533 18.09 11.89 4.29
CA LEU A 533 17.52 11.76 2.95
C LEU A 533 16.70 13.01 2.61
N TYR A 534 17.19 13.80 1.67
CA TYR A 534 16.50 14.95 1.09
C TYR A 534 15.78 14.52 -0.19
N ASN A 535 14.48 14.26 -0.09
CA ASN A 535 13.66 13.75 -1.19
C ASN A 535 12.54 14.73 -1.62
N GLY A 536 12.41 15.86 -0.92
CA GLY A 536 11.46 16.93 -1.19
C GLY A 536 10.02 16.59 -0.86
N THR A 537 9.75 15.51 -0.10
CA THR A 537 8.38 15.00 0.04
C THR A 537 8.14 14.21 1.33
N VAL A 538 7.08 14.55 2.07
CA VAL A 538 6.48 13.72 3.12
C VAL A 538 5.69 12.57 2.48
N ALA A 539 6.41 11.51 2.09
CA ALA A 539 5.91 10.51 1.14
C ALA A 539 4.73 9.67 1.68
N MET A 540 4.85 9.07 2.87
CA MET A 540 3.86 8.09 3.36
C MET A 540 2.47 8.68 3.60
N THR A 541 2.36 9.98 3.90
CA THR A 541 1.10 10.64 4.23
C THR A 541 0.35 11.19 3.02
N GLY A 542 0.81 10.89 1.80
CA GLY A 542 0.14 11.28 0.55
C GLY A 542 0.98 12.18 -0.35
N GLY A 543 2.22 12.49 0.02
CA GLY A 543 3.19 13.19 -0.84
C GLY A 543 3.22 14.71 -0.64
N GLN A 544 2.99 15.21 0.57
CA GLN A 544 3.02 16.64 0.95
C GLN A 544 4.42 17.24 0.82
N ASP A 545 4.47 18.56 0.57
CA ASP A 545 5.73 19.30 0.66
C ASP A 545 6.11 19.49 2.13
N PRO A 546 7.37 19.21 2.52
CA PRO A 546 7.84 19.49 3.87
C PRO A 546 7.74 20.99 4.19
N GLN A 547 7.18 21.33 5.35
CA GLN A 547 7.03 22.72 5.76
C GLN A 547 8.38 23.34 6.13
N ALA A 548 8.62 24.59 5.71
CA ALA A 548 9.86 25.34 5.94
C ALA A 548 11.15 24.67 5.41
N GLN A 549 11.04 23.82 4.40
CA GLN A 549 12.19 23.18 3.76
C GLN A 549 13.17 24.21 3.17
N LEU A 550 14.44 24.12 3.57
CA LEU A 550 15.53 24.91 3.02
C LEU A 550 16.13 24.23 1.78
N GLY A 551 16.73 25.03 0.90
CA GLY A 551 17.62 24.52 -0.15
C GLY A 551 18.87 23.86 0.44
N ILE A 552 19.53 23.01 -0.34
CA ILE A 552 20.73 22.28 0.11
C ILE A 552 21.85 23.22 0.57
N PRO A 553 22.16 24.33 -0.14
CA PRO A 553 23.18 25.28 0.31
C PRO A 553 22.88 25.89 1.69
N GLU A 554 21.66 26.39 1.88
CA GLU A 554 21.24 27.02 3.14
C GLU A 554 21.21 26.00 4.29
N LEU A 555 20.73 24.78 4.01
CA LEU A 555 20.71 23.68 4.96
C LEU A 555 22.13 23.31 5.44
N ALA A 556 23.07 23.12 4.52
CA ALA A 556 24.44 22.77 4.86
C ALA A 556 25.11 23.89 5.67
N SER A 557 24.90 25.15 5.29
CA SER A 557 25.40 26.31 6.05
C SER A 557 24.80 26.37 7.47
N ASN A 558 23.51 26.09 7.61
CA ASN A 558 22.84 26.06 8.92
C ASN A 558 23.42 24.96 9.82
N LEU A 559 23.58 23.74 9.31
CA LEU A 559 24.14 22.62 10.07
C LEU A 559 25.56 22.91 10.58
N LEU A 560 26.44 23.45 9.73
CA LEU A 560 27.79 23.84 10.15
C LEU A 560 27.77 24.91 11.24
N ARG A 561 26.89 25.91 11.12
CA ARG A 561 26.72 26.97 12.14
C ARG A 561 26.17 26.45 13.46
N GLN A 562 25.41 25.35 13.44
CA GLN A 562 24.93 24.67 14.65
C GLN A 562 26.02 23.84 15.34
N GLY A 563 27.22 23.71 14.76
CA GLY A 563 28.35 22.98 15.33
C GLY A 563 28.47 21.53 14.86
N VAL A 564 27.80 21.15 13.76
CA VAL A 564 28.07 19.86 13.10
C VAL A 564 29.53 19.86 12.61
N ALA A 565 30.28 18.82 12.98
CA ALA A 565 31.71 18.73 12.74
C ALA A 565 32.06 18.59 11.24
N GLU A 566 31.23 17.87 10.48
CA GLU A 566 31.39 17.70 9.04
C GLU A 566 30.04 17.45 8.36
N VAL A 567 29.83 18.10 7.20
CA VAL A 567 28.66 17.91 6.33
C VAL A 567 29.13 17.43 4.96
N LEU A 568 28.57 16.33 4.47
CA LEU A 568 28.87 15.79 3.13
C LEU A 568 27.56 15.61 2.35
N VAL A 569 27.56 15.98 1.07
CA VAL A 569 26.40 15.80 0.17
C VAL A 569 26.65 14.64 -0.79
N THR A 570 25.68 13.74 -0.94
CA THR A 570 25.68 12.72 -2.00
C THR A 570 24.48 12.91 -2.91
N THR A 571 24.67 12.80 -4.22
CA THR A 571 23.60 12.97 -5.22
C THR A 571 23.87 12.15 -6.47
N ASN A 572 22.84 11.90 -7.27
CA ASN A 572 22.99 11.43 -8.64
C ASN A 572 23.51 12.50 -9.58
N ASP A 573 23.10 13.74 -9.36
CA ASP A 573 23.40 14.86 -10.24
C ASP A 573 24.45 15.77 -9.61
N VAL A 574 25.69 15.29 -9.63
CA VAL A 574 26.84 15.97 -9.03
C VAL A 574 27.17 17.30 -9.73
N LEU A 575 26.74 17.47 -10.98
CA LEU A 575 26.96 18.67 -11.79
C LEU A 575 25.80 19.67 -11.68
N GLY A 576 24.57 19.20 -11.48
CA GLY A 576 23.38 20.04 -11.38
C GLY A 576 23.15 20.67 -10.00
N ILE A 577 23.89 20.27 -8.97
CA ILE A 577 23.84 20.95 -7.68
C ILE A 577 24.49 22.33 -7.76
N ASP A 578 23.87 23.34 -7.16
CA ASP A 578 24.48 24.66 -7.05
C ASP A 578 25.66 24.62 -6.07
N ARG A 579 26.87 24.52 -6.63
CA ARG A 579 28.12 24.55 -5.88
C ARG A 579 28.53 25.94 -5.45
N GLN A 580 28.02 27.00 -6.09
CA GLN A 580 28.42 28.36 -5.76
C GLN A 580 27.80 28.82 -4.44
N GLY A 581 26.60 28.30 -4.11
CA GLY A 581 25.97 28.55 -2.81
C GLY A 581 26.50 27.69 -1.65
N LEU A 582 27.18 26.56 -1.93
CA LEU A 582 27.61 25.62 -0.88
C LEU A 582 28.81 26.18 -0.09
N PRO A 583 28.86 25.95 1.25
CA PRO A 583 30.05 26.26 2.04
C PRO A 583 31.29 25.52 1.48
N PRO A 584 32.48 26.14 1.51
CA PRO A 584 33.68 25.59 0.87
C PRO A 584 34.15 24.26 1.47
N GLU A 585 33.79 23.97 2.72
CA GLU A 585 34.10 22.73 3.42
C GLU A 585 33.18 21.56 3.01
N VAL A 586 32.06 21.82 2.33
CA VAL A 586 31.05 20.81 1.98
C VAL A 586 31.37 20.17 0.64
N GLU A 587 31.75 18.90 0.67
CA GLU A 587 32.01 18.13 -0.53
C GLU A 587 30.72 17.52 -1.11
N VAL A 588 30.65 17.47 -2.45
CA VAL A 588 29.56 16.80 -3.19
C VAL A 588 30.11 15.56 -3.88
N TRP A 589 29.62 14.39 -3.48
CA TRP A 589 30.01 13.10 -4.01
C TRP A 589 28.88 12.47 -4.83
N GLY A 590 29.25 11.56 -5.73
CA GLY A 590 28.28 10.69 -6.39
C GLY A 590 27.61 9.75 -5.39
N ARG A 591 26.32 9.45 -5.56
CA ARG A 591 25.61 8.50 -4.68
C ARG A 591 26.20 7.10 -4.66
N ASP A 592 26.98 6.72 -5.68
CA ASP A 592 27.69 5.44 -5.73
C ASP A 592 28.69 5.31 -4.56
N ARG A 593 29.18 6.42 -4.02
CA ARG A 593 30.11 6.49 -2.89
C ARG A 593 29.44 6.65 -1.52
N LEU A 594 28.14 6.35 -1.38
CA LEU A 594 27.38 6.54 -0.15
C LEU A 594 27.97 5.80 1.07
N VAL A 595 28.35 4.53 0.91
CA VAL A 595 28.94 3.73 2.01
C VAL A 595 30.34 4.24 2.38
N GLU A 596 31.10 4.72 1.40
CA GLU A 596 32.41 5.33 1.62
C GLU A 596 32.28 6.64 2.42
N ALA A 597 31.31 7.49 2.06
CA ALA A 597 31.00 8.72 2.80
C ALA A 597 30.65 8.42 4.26
N GLN A 598 29.82 7.39 4.51
CA GLN A 598 29.47 6.98 5.87
C GLN A 598 30.71 6.53 6.68
N LYS A 599 31.63 5.77 6.08
CA LYS A 599 32.88 5.36 6.75
C LYS A 599 33.78 6.55 7.08
N ARG A 600 33.90 7.52 6.16
CA ARG A 600 34.64 8.76 6.40
C ARG A 600 34.05 9.52 7.59
N LEU A 601 32.75 9.79 7.56
CA LEU A 601 32.06 10.55 8.60
C LEU A 601 32.09 9.83 9.96
N ALA A 602 32.10 8.50 9.99
CA ALA A 602 32.23 7.73 11.22
C ALA A 602 33.60 7.87 11.91
N MET A 603 34.65 8.29 11.19
CA MET A 603 35.98 8.55 11.76
C MET A 603 36.12 9.96 12.34
N VAL A 604 35.17 10.85 12.06
CA VAL A 604 35.16 12.23 12.56
C VAL A 604 34.60 12.23 13.97
N ARG A 605 35.33 12.83 14.91
CA ARG A 605 34.84 13.01 16.29
C ARG A 605 33.73 14.07 16.31
N GLY A 606 32.68 13.81 17.07
CA GLY A 606 31.49 14.65 17.18
C GLY A 606 30.36 14.28 16.20
N THR A 607 29.34 15.13 16.15
CA THR A 607 28.17 14.92 15.30
C THR A 607 28.45 15.33 13.86
N THR A 608 28.14 14.45 12.90
CA THR A 608 28.30 14.67 11.45
C THR A 608 26.98 14.49 10.72
N VAL A 609 26.86 15.05 9.51
CA VAL A 609 25.65 14.92 8.67
C VAL A 609 26.02 14.51 7.25
N LEU A 610 25.33 13.48 6.75
CA LEU A 610 25.35 13.07 5.35
C LEU A 610 24.01 13.46 4.70
N ILE A 611 24.00 14.46 3.84
CA ILE A 611 22.81 14.86 3.07
C ILE A 611 22.78 14.03 1.79
N HIS A 612 21.84 13.09 1.69
CA HIS A 612 21.62 12.28 0.50
C HIS A 612 20.45 12.84 -0.31
N VAL A 613 20.74 13.44 -1.48
CA VAL A 613 19.76 14.14 -2.32
C VAL A 613 19.28 13.22 -3.43
N GLN A 614 18.02 12.79 -3.35
CA GLN A 614 17.34 12.06 -4.42
C GLN A 614 15.82 12.18 -4.25
N PRO A 615 15.07 12.62 -5.28
CA PRO A 615 13.63 12.91 -5.16
C PRO A 615 12.80 11.66 -4.87
N CYS A 616 11.62 11.86 -4.28
CA CYS A 616 10.64 10.79 -4.07
C CYS A 616 10.21 10.16 -5.41
N ALA A 617 10.47 8.86 -5.59
CA ALA A 617 10.18 8.16 -6.84
C ALA A 617 8.68 8.14 -7.21
N ALA A 618 7.79 8.08 -6.21
CA ALA A 618 6.35 8.06 -6.46
C ALA A 618 5.84 9.40 -6.99
N GLU A 619 6.25 10.52 -6.37
CA GLU A 619 5.87 11.86 -6.82
C GLU A 619 6.56 12.24 -8.13
N GLU A 620 7.82 11.84 -8.32
CA GLU A 620 8.53 12.07 -9.58
C GLU A 620 7.83 11.37 -10.75
N ARG A 621 7.38 10.12 -10.56
CA ARG A 621 6.57 9.41 -11.57
C ARG A 621 5.25 10.15 -11.84
N ARG A 622 4.53 10.58 -10.81
CA ARG A 622 3.28 11.35 -10.96
C ARG A 622 3.51 12.66 -11.72
N ALA A 623 4.58 13.38 -11.42
CA ALA A 623 4.96 14.61 -12.09
C ALA A 623 5.30 14.36 -13.57
N ARG A 624 6.02 13.28 -13.89
CA ARG A 624 6.29 12.86 -15.28
C ARG A 624 5.01 12.50 -16.04
N THR A 625 4.09 11.77 -15.41
CA THR A 625 2.79 11.42 -16.03
C THR A 625 1.91 12.67 -16.28
N ARG A 626 2.11 13.75 -15.52
CA ARG A 626 1.42 15.04 -15.70
C ARG A 626 2.22 16.05 -16.54
N ASP A 627 3.28 15.61 -17.23
CA ASP A 627 4.17 16.45 -18.04
C ASP A 627 4.82 17.63 -17.29
N GLN A 628 4.95 17.53 -15.96
CA GLN A 628 5.58 18.55 -15.10
C GLN A 628 7.11 18.39 -15.01
N VAL A 629 7.61 17.16 -15.20
CA VAL A 629 9.03 16.82 -15.17
C VAL A 629 9.37 15.99 -16.40
N ALA A 630 10.45 16.35 -17.09
CA ALA A 630 10.88 15.62 -18.28
C ALA A 630 11.32 14.19 -17.92
N ALA A 631 10.79 13.20 -18.64
CA ALA A 631 11.24 11.82 -18.50
C ALA A 631 12.66 11.67 -19.09
N PRO A 632 13.59 11.01 -18.39
CA PRO A 632 14.88 10.65 -18.97
C PRO A 632 14.70 9.87 -20.27
N PRO A 633 15.52 10.15 -21.31
CA PRO A 633 15.40 9.49 -22.61
C PRO A 633 15.90 8.04 -22.58
N HIS A 634 16.50 7.58 -21.48
CA HIS A 634 17.07 6.24 -21.40
C HIS A 634 16.07 5.24 -20.82
N ARG A 635 16.05 4.04 -21.39
CA ARG A 635 15.37 2.85 -20.87
C ARG A 635 16.39 1.73 -20.70
N VAL A 636 16.12 0.82 -19.77
CA VAL A 636 16.92 -0.37 -19.52
C VAL A 636 16.05 -1.59 -19.82
N ILE A 637 16.58 -2.50 -20.63
CA ILE A 637 15.99 -3.81 -20.86
C ILE A 637 17.02 -4.89 -20.51
N ILE A 638 16.52 -6.08 -20.18
CA ILE A 638 17.35 -7.27 -19.96
C ILE A 638 17.08 -8.24 -21.10
N ASN A 639 18.14 -8.66 -21.79
CA ASN A 639 18.05 -9.76 -22.74
C ASN A 639 17.84 -11.07 -21.94
N SER A 640 16.63 -11.63 -22.00
CA SER A 640 16.25 -12.86 -21.31
C SER A 640 17.05 -14.10 -21.75
N ARG A 641 17.51 -14.13 -23.01
CA ARG A 641 18.34 -15.22 -23.57
C ARG A 641 19.72 -15.23 -22.93
N ILE A 642 20.30 -14.04 -22.72
CA ILE A 642 21.56 -13.90 -21.97
C ILE A 642 21.30 -14.06 -20.47
N CYS A 643 20.20 -13.57 -19.92
CA CYS A 643 19.95 -13.63 -18.48
C CYS A 643 20.09 -15.05 -17.89
N GLU A 644 20.78 -15.16 -16.75
CA GLU A 644 20.88 -16.42 -16.00
C GLU A 644 19.83 -16.52 -14.89
N GLY A 645 18.97 -15.51 -14.72
CA GLY A 645 18.01 -15.46 -13.62
C GLY A 645 18.70 -15.46 -12.25
N CYS A 646 19.82 -14.74 -12.13
CA CYS A 646 20.68 -14.80 -10.95
C CYS A 646 20.23 -13.93 -9.78
N GLY A 647 19.39 -12.93 -10.02
CA GLY A 647 18.83 -12.05 -8.99
C GLY A 647 19.75 -10.90 -8.58
N ASP A 648 20.99 -10.85 -9.09
CA ASP A 648 21.97 -9.85 -8.66
C ASP A 648 21.50 -8.41 -8.88
N CYS A 649 20.92 -8.13 -10.05
CA CYS A 649 20.34 -6.82 -10.36
C CYS A 649 19.20 -6.43 -9.41
N GLY A 650 18.40 -7.38 -8.94
CA GLY A 650 17.36 -7.14 -7.95
C GLY A 650 17.93 -6.97 -6.55
N ARG A 651 18.93 -7.76 -6.16
CA ARG A 651 19.64 -7.64 -4.88
C ARG A 651 20.30 -6.27 -4.72
N VAL A 652 21.04 -5.80 -5.72
CA VAL A 652 21.70 -4.48 -5.65
C VAL A 652 20.70 -3.33 -5.69
N SER A 653 19.68 -3.40 -6.57
CA SER A 653 18.75 -2.27 -6.77
C SER A 653 17.56 -2.24 -5.82
N ASN A 654 17.19 -3.39 -5.24
CA ASN A 654 16.00 -3.55 -4.38
C ASN A 654 14.71 -3.02 -5.03
N CYS A 655 14.59 -3.14 -6.36
CA CYS A 655 13.59 -2.41 -7.14
C CYS A 655 12.44 -3.32 -7.59
N LEU A 656 11.19 -2.94 -7.27
CA LEU A 656 9.97 -3.68 -7.65
C LEU A 656 9.75 -3.85 -9.15
N SER A 657 10.41 -3.04 -9.98
CA SER A 657 10.34 -3.20 -11.44
C SER A 657 11.32 -4.23 -11.98
N VAL A 658 12.22 -4.77 -11.15
CA VAL A 658 13.10 -5.89 -11.51
C VAL A 658 12.35 -7.18 -11.17
N GLN A 659 11.66 -7.76 -12.15
CA GLN A 659 10.71 -8.84 -11.92
C GLN A 659 11.23 -10.19 -12.46
N PRO A 660 10.95 -11.30 -11.76
CA PRO A 660 11.10 -12.63 -12.34
C PRO A 660 10.12 -12.84 -13.49
N VAL A 661 10.59 -13.47 -14.58
CA VAL A 661 9.74 -13.88 -15.70
C VAL A 661 10.08 -15.31 -16.11
N GLU A 662 9.07 -16.14 -16.36
CA GLU A 662 9.27 -17.49 -16.88
C GLU A 662 9.54 -17.45 -18.38
N THR A 663 10.51 -18.25 -18.83
CA THR A 663 10.86 -18.34 -20.25
C THR A 663 11.10 -19.80 -20.63
N PRO A 664 11.08 -20.13 -21.94
CA PRO A 664 11.50 -21.45 -22.42
C PRO A 664 12.90 -21.91 -21.98
N PHE A 665 13.76 -21.00 -21.52
CA PHE A 665 15.12 -21.26 -21.04
C PHE A 665 15.23 -21.19 -19.51
N GLY A 666 14.10 -21.39 -18.82
CA GLY A 666 13.94 -21.29 -17.36
C GLY A 666 13.68 -19.86 -16.89
N ARG A 667 13.54 -19.68 -15.58
CA ARG A 667 13.25 -18.40 -14.93
C ARG A 667 14.35 -17.36 -15.18
N LYS A 668 13.95 -16.18 -15.68
CA LYS A 668 14.80 -15.02 -16.00
C LYS A 668 14.37 -13.79 -15.21
N THR A 669 14.99 -12.67 -15.54
CA THR A 669 14.67 -11.36 -14.97
C THR A 669 14.41 -10.39 -16.09
N GLU A 670 13.38 -9.57 -15.92
CA GLU A 670 13.04 -8.47 -16.81
C GLU A 670 12.87 -7.15 -16.04
N ILE A 671 12.79 -6.05 -16.78
CA ILE A 671 12.46 -4.74 -16.24
C ILE A 671 11.06 -4.39 -16.69
N ASP A 672 10.11 -4.33 -15.76
CA ASP A 672 8.76 -3.84 -16.01
C ASP A 672 8.83 -2.35 -16.40
N GLN A 673 8.63 -2.06 -17.68
CA GLN A 673 8.74 -0.70 -18.22
C GLN A 673 7.57 0.19 -17.79
N THR A 674 6.44 -0.40 -17.37
CA THR A 674 5.24 0.34 -16.96
C THR A 674 5.45 0.99 -15.59
N THR A 675 6.19 0.33 -14.68
CA THR A 675 6.39 0.78 -13.30
C THR A 675 7.78 1.36 -13.04
N CYS A 676 8.75 1.17 -13.94
CA CYS A 676 10.12 1.62 -13.76
C CYS A 676 10.22 3.14 -13.60
N ASN A 677 10.90 3.61 -12.54
CA ASN A 677 11.14 5.04 -12.30
C ASN A 677 12.50 5.54 -12.84
N LEU A 678 13.21 4.71 -13.62
CA LEU A 678 14.40 5.11 -14.38
C LEU A 678 15.58 5.61 -13.50
N ASP A 679 15.77 4.99 -12.33
CA ASP A 679 16.89 5.32 -11.42
C ASP A 679 18.21 4.60 -11.81
N TYR A 680 18.12 3.61 -12.70
CA TYR A 680 19.21 2.83 -13.29
C TYR A 680 20.08 2.02 -12.32
N SER A 681 19.74 1.92 -11.03
CA SER A 681 20.54 1.19 -10.02
C SER A 681 20.67 -0.30 -10.36
N CYS A 682 19.72 -0.88 -11.11
CA CYS A 682 19.82 -2.25 -11.62
C CYS A 682 21.08 -2.49 -12.47
N LEU A 683 21.61 -1.45 -13.15
CA LEU A 683 22.81 -1.54 -13.96
C LEU A 683 24.09 -1.79 -13.14
N GLU A 684 24.06 -1.56 -11.81
CA GLU A 684 25.18 -1.84 -10.90
C GLU A 684 25.46 -3.34 -10.75
N GLY A 685 24.48 -4.22 -11.01
CA GLY A 685 24.67 -5.67 -10.89
C GLY A 685 25.62 -6.21 -11.96
N ASP A 686 26.41 -7.24 -11.64
CA ASP A 686 27.40 -7.81 -12.56
C ASP A 686 26.73 -8.76 -13.57
N CYS A 687 26.17 -8.17 -14.64
CA CYS A 687 25.38 -8.88 -15.63
C CYS A 687 25.60 -8.32 -17.06
N PRO A 688 25.96 -9.17 -18.05
CA PRO A 688 26.12 -8.78 -19.45
C PRO A 688 24.80 -8.70 -20.23
N SER A 689 23.66 -9.01 -19.59
CA SER A 689 22.35 -9.08 -20.26
C SER A 689 21.72 -7.70 -20.48
N PHE A 690 22.27 -6.64 -19.89
CA PHE A 690 21.67 -5.31 -19.94
C PHE A 690 21.86 -4.64 -21.30
N MET A 691 20.78 -4.03 -21.78
CA MET A 691 20.81 -3.10 -22.90
C MET A 691 20.16 -1.78 -22.47
N THR A 692 20.72 -0.68 -22.95
CA THR A 692 20.12 0.64 -22.80
C THR A 692 19.60 1.15 -24.13
N ILE A 693 18.44 1.76 -24.09
CA ILE A 693 17.80 2.40 -25.25
C ILE A 693 17.72 3.89 -24.95
N THR A 694 18.33 4.70 -25.81
CA THR A 694 18.21 6.17 -25.75
C THR A 694 17.19 6.60 -26.78
N LEU A 695 16.00 6.98 -26.32
CA LEU A 695 14.96 7.57 -27.14
C LEU A 695 15.45 8.90 -27.72
N ARG A 696 15.19 9.14 -29.01
CA ARG A 696 15.45 10.46 -29.59
C ARG A 696 14.33 11.40 -29.16
N PRO A 697 14.63 12.63 -28.70
CA PRO A 697 13.59 13.63 -28.53
C PRO A 697 12.89 13.84 -29.89
N PRO A 698 11.57 14.11 -29.91
CA PRO A 698 10.89 14.51 -31.14
C PRO A 698 11.63 15.73 -31.72
N ALA A 699 11.80 15.76 -33.05
CA ALA A 699 12.53 16.83 -33.70
C ALA A 699 11.89 18.19 -33.40
N LEU A 700 12.67 19.17 -32.93
CA LEU A 700 12.20 20.55 -32.77
C LEU A 700 11.67 21.04 -34.12
N GLY A 701 10.37 21.34 -34.19
CA GLY A 701 9.71 21.88 -35.39
C GLY A 701 8.78 20.92 -36.13
N SER A 702 8.71 19.63 -35.78
CA SER A 702 7.61 18.79 -36.26
C SER A 702 6.39 18.95 -35.34
N VAL A 703 5.61 20.01 -35.55
CA VAL A 703 4.19 19.94 -35.18
C VAL A 703 3.62 18.77 -35.97
N PRO A 704 3.06 17.73 -35.34
CA PRO A 704 2.36 16.70 -36.11
C PRO A 704 1.25 17.42 -36.88
N SER A 705 1.34 17.43 -38.22
CA SER A 705 0.39 18.12 -39.11
C SER A 705 -0.99 17.45 -39.17
N SER A 706 -1.30 16.63 -38.19
CA SER A 706 -2.59 16.05 -37.87
C SER A 706 -2.50 15.65 -36.39
N PRO A 707 -3.55 15.86 -35.57
CA PRO A 707 -3.62 15.15 -34.30
C PRO A 707 -3.35 13.66 -34.58
N PRO A 708 -2.63 12.94 -33.70
CA PRO A 708 -2.56 11.49 -33.83
C PRO A 708 -3.98 11.01 -34.10
N SER A 709 -4.22 10.36 -35.24
CA SER A 709 -5.48 9.68 -35.51
C SER A 709 -5.77 8.89 -34.25
N ALA A 710 -6.81 9.27 -33.50
CA ALA A 710 -7.15 8.61 -32.26
C ALA A 710 -7.22 7.12 -32.57
N ALA A 711 -6.20 6.37 -32.13
CA ALA A 711 -6.20 4.93 -32.36
C ALA A 711 -7.48 4.45 -31.69
N THR A 712 -8.35 3.84 -32.49
CA THR A 712 -9.67 3.45 -32.04
C THR A 712 -9.48 2.49 -30.88
N ILE A 713 -9.85 2.92 -29.67
CA ILE A 713 -9.82 2.07 -28.49
C ILE A 713 -10.69 0.85 -28.83
N PRO A 714 -10.15 -0.36 -28.83
CA PRO A 714 -10.89 -1.54 -29.26
C PRO A 714 -12.08 -1.72 -28.33
N MET A 715 -13.26 -1.86 -28.92
CA MET A 715 -14.52 -2.11 -28.22
C MET A 715 -15.00 -3.52 -28.56
N PRO A 716 -15.66 -4.22 -27.62
CA PRO A 716 -16.25 -5.52 -27.94
C PRO A 716 -17.38 -5.34 -28.97
N THR A 717 -17.45 -6.23 -29.95
CA THR A 717 -18.42 -6.18 -31.06
C THR A 717 -19.72 -6.93 -30.76
N ILE A 718 -19.92 -7.36 -29.52
CA ILE A 718 -21.09 -8.12 -29.07
C ILE A 718 -22.09 -7.20 -28.37
N ASP A 719 -23.38 -7.50 -28.51
CA ASP A 719 -24.41 -6.88 -27.69
C ASP A 719 -24.38 -7.52 -26.30
N LEU A 720 -24.22 -6.69 -25.26
CA LEU A 720 -24.01 -7.17 -23.89
C LEU A 720 -25.36 -7.28 -23.17
N PRO A 721 -25.86 -8.50 -22.87
CA PRO A 721 -27.13 -8.66 -22.18
C PRO A 721 -27.08 -8.04 -20.78
N MET A 722 -28.26 -7.67 -20.26
CA MET A 722 -28.39 -7.28 -18.86
C MET A 722 -28.03 -8.46 -17.95
N PRO A 723 -27.29 -8.23 -16.85
CA PRO A 723 -26.87 -9.30 -15.95
C PRO A 723 -28.04 -9.87 -15.15
N GLU A 724 -28.05 -11.19 -14.95
CA GLU A 724 -28.92 -11.85 -13.99
C GLU A 724 -28.22 -11.90 -12.62
N ARG A 725 -28.85 -11.32 -11.60
CA ARG A 725 -28.23 -11.18 -10.27
C ARG A 725 -28.27 -12.50 -9.49
N ILE A 726 -27.15 -12.88 -8.90
CA ILE A 726 -26.99 -14.13 -8.11
C ILE A 726 -26.59 -13.88 -6.65
N VAL A 727 -26.68 -12.62 -6.23
CA VAL A 727 -26.40 -12.09 -4.89
C VAL A 727 -27.60 -11.26 -4.42
N PRO A 728 -27.76 -11.01 -3.11
CA PRO A 728 -28.90 -10.26 -2.60
C PRO A 728 -28.90 -8.80 -3.08
N GLU A 729 -30.10 -8.25 -3.31
CA GLU A 729 -30.28 -6.89 -3.82
C GLU A 729 -30.50 -5.85 -2.73
N ASP A 730 -31.13 -6.22 -1.61
CA ASP A 730 -31.52 -5.28 -0.56
C ASP A 730 -30.35 -4.94 0.37
N GLU A 731 -29.51 -5.92 0.67
CA GLU A 731 -28.29 -5.79 1.47
C GLU A 731 -27.17 -6.59 0.83
N PHE A 732 -26.06 -5.93 0.52
CA PHE A 732 -24.92 -6.56 -0.15
C PHE A 732 -23.62 -6.12 0.50
N ALA A 733 -22.67 -7.04 0.61
CA ALA A 733 -21.34 -6.79 1.14
C ALA A 733 -20.27 -7.36 0.22
N MET A 734 -19.22 -6.61 -0.04
CA MET A 734 -18.07 -7.11 -0.78
C MET A 734 -16.75 -6.73 -0.16
N ARG A 735 -15.77 -7.60 -0.37
CA ARG A 735 -14.36 -7.39 -0.06
C ARG A 735 -13.56 -7.34 -1.34
N ILE A 736 -12.77 -6.30 -1.50
CA ILE A 736 -11.81 -6.14 -2.59
C ILE A 736 -10.41 -6.39 -2.03
N THR A 737 -9.64 -7.30 -2.63
CA THR A 737 -8.28 -7.62 -2.22
C THR A 737 -7.28 -7.35 -3.33
N GLY A 738 -6.20 -6.64 -3.01
CA GLY A 738 -5.11 -6.38 -3.95
C GLY A 738 -3.84 -5.94 -3.25
N ILE A 739 -2.91 -5.39 -4.01
CA ILE A 739 -1.68 -4.78 -3.48
C ILE A 739 -1.63 -3.28 -3.79
N GLY A 740 -0.83 -2.54 -3.03
CA GLY A 740 -0.62 -1.11 -3.27
C GLY A 740 -0.23 -0.84 -4.73
N GLY A 741 -1.02 0.00 -5.42
CA GLY A 741 -0.85 0.32 -6.84
C GLY A 741 -1.79 -0.41 -7.82
N THR A 742 -2.56 -1.41 -7.38
CA THR A 742 -3.54 -2.15 -8.24
C THR A 742 -4.90 -1.45 -8.37
N GLY A 743 -5.10 -0.30 -7.72
CA GLY A 743 -6.33 0.50 -7.83
C GLY A 743 -7.50 0.02 -6.98
N VAL A 744 -7.27 -0.81 -5.95
CA VAL A 744 -8.30 -1.27 -4.98
C VAL A 744 -9.18 -0.12 -4.46
N VAL A 745 -8.56 0.93 -3.91
CA VAL A 745 -9.26 2.12 -3.38
C VAL A 745 -10.00 2.89 -4.47
N THR A 746 -9.43 2.99 -5.68
CA THR A 746 -10.09 3.65 -6.82
C THR A 746 -11.34 2.89 -7.25
N VAL A 747 -11.28 1.56 -7.31
CA VAL A 747 -12.46 0.73 -7.60
C VAL A 747 -13.50 0.86 -6.50
N ALA A 748 -13.10 0.85 -5.22
CA ALA A 748 -14.04 1.07 -4.12
C ALA A 748 -14.79 2.41 -4.27
N GLN A 749 -14.10 3.48 -4.66
CA GLN A 749 -14.74 4.77 -4.92
C GLN A 749 -15.67 4.77 -6.14
N ILE A 750 -15.26 4.14 -7.24
CA ILE A 750 -16.09 4.04 -8.46
C ILE A 750 -17.34 3.22 -8.17
N VAL A 751 -17.20 2.03 -7.57
CA VAL A 751 -18.33 1.15 -7.26
C VAL A 751 -19.23 1.78 -6.20
N GLY A 752 -18.67 2.42 -5.16
CA GLY A 752 -19.47 3.13 -4.16
C GLY A 752 -20.25 4.31 -4.74
N THR A 753 -19.68 5.04 -5.69
CA THR A 753 -20.39 6.10 -6.42
C THR A 753 -21.48 5.51 -7.31
N ALA A 754 -21.18 4.43 -8.05
CA ALA A 754 -22.15 3.75 -8.91
C ALA A 754 -23.35 3.21 -8.09
N ALA A 755 -23.09 2.58 -6.94
CA ALA A 755 -24.13 2.09 -6.04
C ALA A 755 -24.99 3.25 -5.49
N MET A 756 -24.41 4.40 -5.12
CA MET A 756 -25.19 5.58 -4.73
C MET A 756 -26.09 6.08 -5.86
N LEU A 757 -25.58 6.10 -7.11
CA LEU A 757 -26.37 6.47 -8.29
C LEU A 757 -27.52 5.47 -8.56
N ASP A 758 -27.36 4.22 -8.13
CA ASP A 758 -28.35 3.14 -8.18
C ASP A 758 -29.22 3.05 -6.89
N ASP A 759 -29.30 4.17 -6.16
CA ASP A 759 -30.11 4.39 -4.95
C ASP A 759 -29.75 3.51 -3.73
N TYR A 760 -28.50 3.05 -3.64
CA TYR A 760 -27.99 2.41 -2.42
C TYR A 760 -27.49 3.43 -1.41
N HIS A 761 -27.74 3.14 -0.13
CA HIS A 761 -26.87 3.61 0.95
C HIS A 761 -25.58 2.82 0.92
N VAL A 762 -24.44 3.51 0.92
CA VAL A 762 -23.12 2.88 0.84
C VAL A 762 -22.32 3.20 2.09
N ARG A 763 -21.63 2.19 2.62
CA ARG A 763 -20.53 2.36 3.59
C ARG A 763 -19.33 1.57 3.13
N GLY A 764 -18.13 2.12 3.32
CA GLY A 764 -16.90 1.42 3.00
C GLY A 764 -15.77 1.73 3.95
N LEU A 765 -14.73 0.89 3.89
CA LEU A 765 -13.52 1.03 4.68
C LEU A 765 -12.29 0.63 3.86
N ASP A 766 -11.38 1.56 3.65
CA ASP A 766 -10.13 1.34 2.94
C ASP A 766 -8.97 0.97 3.91
N GLN A 767 -8.52 -0.27 3.88
CA GLN A 767 -7.47 -0.79 4.74
C GLN A 767 -6.11 -0.85 4.03
N ILE A 768 -5.43 0.31 3.98
CA ILE A 768 -4.10 0.48 3.39
C ILE A 768 -3.00 0.24 4.43
N GLY A 769 -2.04 -0.64 4.17
CA GLY A 769 -0.90 -0.90 5.07
C GLY A 769 0.16 0.22 5.09
N LEU A 770 1.33 -0.06 5.69
CA LEU A 770 2.44 0.91 5.77
C LEU A 770 3.01 1.35 4.41
N SER A 771 2.98 0.49 3.38
CA SER A 771 3.55 0.84 2.08
C SER A 771 2.48 1.26 1.07
N GLN A 772 2.83 2.25 0.24
CA GLN A 772 2.04 2.67 -0.91
C GLN A 772 2.04 1.63 -2.04
N LYS A 773 3.05 0.74 -2.11
CA LYS A 773 3.18 -0.30 -3.15
C LYS A 773 3.53 -1.66 -2.55
N ALA A 774 3.12 -2.74 -3.24
CA ALA A 774 3.42 -4.14 -2.93
C ALA A 774 2.88 -4.71 -1.62
N GLY A 775 2.61 -3.88 -0.61
CA GLY A 775 1.89 -4.26 0.60
C GLY A 775 0.43 -4.60 0.30
N PRO A 776 -0.20 -5.45 1.14
CA PRO A 776 -1.59 -5.84 0.97
C PRO A 776 -2.53 -4.64 1.20
N VAL A 777 -3.55 -4.54 0.35
CA VAL A 777 -4.62 -3.55 0.45
C VAL A 777 -5.96 -4.28 0.39
N VAL A 778 -6.83 -3.97 1.35
CA VAL A 778 -8.18 -4.53 1.42
C VAL A 778 -9.17 -3.38 1.50
N SER A 779 -10.22 -3.40 0.70
CA SER A 779 -11.34 -2.46 0.82
C SER A 779 -12.63 -3.23 1.00
N ASP A 780 -13.42 -2.84 2.00
CA ASP A 780 -14.74 -3.40 2.25
C ASP A 780 -15.81 -2.40 1.80
N LEU A 781 -16.90 -2.88 1.19
CA LEU A 781 -18.07 -2.08 0.84
C LEU A 781 -19.35 -2.81 1.25
N ARG A 782 -20.30 -2.05 1.77
CA ARG A 782 -21.63 -2.50 2.19
C ARG A 782 -22.69 -1.60 1.56
N PHE A 783 -23.69 -2.21 0.94
CA PHE A 783 -24.82 -1.56 0.31
C PHE A 783 -26.10 -1.93 1.03
N SER A 784 -27.03 -0.97 1.13
CA SER A 784 -28.40 -1.24 1.56
C SER A 784 -29.39 -0.34 0.84
N ARG A 785 -30.54 -0.87 0.42
CA ARG A 785 -31.63 -0.07 -0.17
C ARG A 785 -32.53 0.60 0.86
N THR A 786 -32.53 0.12 2.11
CA THR A 786 -33.49 0.58 3.12
C THR A 786 -32.88 1.59 4.08
N LYS A 787 -31.76 1.24 4.72
CA LYS A 787 -31.09 2.09 5.71
C LYS A 787 -29.58 1.84 5.71
N PRO A 788 -28.75 2.84 6.07
CA PRO A 788 -27.32 2.61 6.21
C PRO A 788 -27.01 1.44 7.16
N THR A 789 -26.06 0.59 6.78
CA THR A 789 -25.58 -0.50 7.64
C THR A 789 -24.96 0.03 8.93
N SER A 790 -24.93 -0.78 10.00
CA SER A 790 -24.44 -0.33 11.32
C SER A 790 -22.96 0.09 11.28
N THR A 791 -22.12 -0.74 10.65
CA THR A 791 -20.67 -0.53 10.49
C THR A 791 -20.25 -0.55 9.01
N ASN A 792 -19.02 -0.12 8.74
CA ASN A 792 -18.33 -0.23 7.46
C ASN A 792 -17.40 -1.45 7.38
N ARG A 793 -17.06 -2.10 8.50
CA ARG A 793 -16.22 -3.30 8.55
C ARG A 793 -17.01 -4.55 8.18
N LEU A 794 -16.36 -5.51 7.54
CA LEU A 794 -16.87 -6.86 7.36
C LEU A 794 -16.21 -7.81 8.37
N GLY A 795 -17.06 -8.48 9.16
CA GLY A 795 -16.68 -9.57 10.07
C GLY A 795 -16.73 -10.94 9.41
N ALA A 796 -16.52 -11.99 10.21
CA ALA A 796 -16.43 -13.35 9.68
C ALA A 796 -17.71 -13.79 8.93
N GLY A 797 -17.54 -14.31 7.71
CA GLY A 797 -18.62 -14.87 6.88
C GLY A 797 -19.61 -13.86 6.29
N GLN A 798 -19.27 -12.57 6.23
CA GLN A 798 -20.21 -11.53 5.81
C GLN A 798 -20.16 -11.12 4.34
N ALA A 799 -19.14 -11.52 3.57
CA ALA A 799 -19.02 -11.09 2.19
C ALA A 799 -19.94 -11.88 1.25
N ASP A 800 -20.68 -11.18 0.39
CA ASP A 800 -21.39 -11.75 -0.76
C ASP A 800 -20.47 -11.90 -1.98
N LEU A 801 -19.48 -11.01 -2.10
CA LEU A 801 -18.48 -11.02 -3.17
C LEU A 801 -17.07 -10.80 -2.62
N LEU A 802 -16.15 -11.68 -3.01
CA LEU A 802 -14.71 -11.47 -2.93
C LEU A 802 -14.17 -11.07 -4.31
N LEU A 803 -13.82 -9.79 -4.47
CA LEU A 803 -13.23 -9.22 -5.68
C LEU A 803 -11.70 -9.26 -5.58
N ALA A 804 -11.07 -10.22 -6.26
CA ALA A 804 -9.65 -10.55 -6.07
C ALA A 804 -8.76 -10.01 -7.20
N PHE A 805 -8.11 -8.85 -6.98
CA PHE A 805 -7.07 -8.34 -7.88
C PHE A 805 -5.70 -8.99 -7.64
N ASP A 806 -5.45 -9.49 -6.42
CA ASP A 806 -4.28 -10.28 -6.07
C ASP A 806 -4.69 -11.55 -5.31
N GLN A 807 -4.39 -12.71 -5.88
CA GLN A 807 -4.78 -14.00 -5.31
C GLN A 807 -4.09 -14.31 -3.99
N LEU A 808 -2.86 -13.85 -3.79
CA LEU A 808 -2.11 -14.12 -2.56
C LEU A 808 -2.75 -13.38 -1.36
N VAL A 809 -3.18 -12.14 -1.58
CA VAL A 809 -3.97 -11.39 -0.59
C VAL A 809 -5.37 -12.00 -0.41
N ALA A 810 -6.04 -12.40 -1.49
CA ALA A 810 -7.35 -13.04 -1.44
C ALA A 810 -7.33 -14.35 -0.63
N ALA A 811 -6.31 -15.19 -0.86
CA ALA A 811 -6.13 -16.47 -0.19
C ALA A 811 -5.54 -16.36 1.23
N SER A 812 -5.05 -15.19 1.64
CA SER A 812 -4.55 -14.97 2.99
C SER A 812 -5.68 -15.10 4.02
N GLU A 813 -5.34 -15.35 5.28
CA GLU A 813 -6.30 -15.38 6.39
C GLU A 813 -7.14 -14.09 6.44
N LYS A 814 -6.48 -12.93 6.28
CA LYS A 814 -7.18 -11.63 6.24
C LYS A 814 -8.14 -11.53 5.04
N GLY A 815 -7.78 -12.10 3.89
CA GLY A 815 -8.64 -12.11 2.70
C GLY A 815 -9.89 -12.98 2.90
N LEU A 816 -9.69 -14.23 3.36
CA LEU A 816 -10.74 -15.24 3.51
C LEU A 816 -11.58 -15.09 4.77
N HIS A 817 -11.15 -14.30 5.76
CA HIS A 817 -11.87 -14.11 7.02
C HIS A 817 -13.37 -13.82 6.81
N THR A 818 -13.70 -12.94 5.86
CA THR A 818 -15.09 -12.53 5.56
C THR A 818 -15.82 -13.47 4.61
N ALA A 819 -15.14 -14.44 4.01
CA ALA A 819 -15.76 -15.37 3.09
C ALA A 819 -16.64 -16.39 3.85
N ASP A 820 -17.62 -16.96 3.17
CA ASP A 820 -18.51 -18.01 3.64
C ASP A 820 -18.75 -19.00 2.47
N PRO A 821 -18.57 -20.32 2.69
CA PRO A 821 -18.71 -21.33 1.64
C PRO A 821 -20.07 -21.42 0.96
N GLU A 822 -21.15 -20.95 1.60
CA GLU A 822 -22.50 -21.01 1.05
C GLU A 822 -22.91 -19.69 0.38
N ARG A 823 -22.25 -18.59 0.76
CA ARG A 823 -22.65 -17.23 0.38
C ARG A 823 -21.72 -16.55 -0.62
N THR A 824 -20.41 -16.60 -0.38
CA THR A 824 -19.44 -15.70 -1.02
C THR A 824 -19.12 -16.13 -2.45
N THR A 825 -19.50 -15.32 -3.43
CA THR A 825 -19.04 -15.43 -4.82
C THR A 825 -17.62 -14.88 -4.98
N VAL A 826 -16.90 -15.31 -6.03
CA VAL A 826 -15.55 -14.83 -6.29
C VAL A 826 -15.42 -14.35 -7.72
N VAL A 827 -14.83 -13.17 -7.91
CA VAL A 827 -14.46 -12.67 -9.23
C VAL A 827 -13.04 -12.12 -9.13
N GLY A 828 -12.12 -12.56 -9.99
CA GLY A 828 -10.73 -12.15 -9.81
C GLY A 828 -9.79 -12.42 -10.97
N SER A 829 -8.57 -11.90 -10.81
CA SER A 829 -7.46 -12.10 -11.73
C SER A 829 -6.63 -13.33 -11.35
N THR A 830 -6.25 -14.15 -12.32
CA THR A 830 -5.26 -15.23 -12.17
C THR A 830 -3.85 -14.80 -12.54
N THR A 831 -3.63 -13.56 -12.98
CA THR A 831 -2.29 -13.12 -13.39
C THR A 831 -1.34 -13.10 -12.17
N PRO A 832 -0.24 -13.87 -12.17
CA PRO A 832 0.69 -13.91 -11.05
C PRO A 832 1.41 -12.56 -10.93
N THR A 833 1.53 -12.06 -9.69
CA THR A 833 2.26 -10.82 -9.41
C THR A 833 3.42 -11.11 -8.44
N PRO A 834 4.68 -10.83 -8.79
CA PRO A 834 5.82 -11.10 -7.90
C PRO A 834 5.75 -10.35 -6.56
N THR A 835 6.29 -10.93 -5.48
CA THR A 835 6.45 -10.25 -4.18
C THR A 835 7.75 -9.45 -4.12
N GLY A 836 7.88 -8.56 -3.14
CA GLY A 836 9.12 -7.80 -2.90
C GLY A 836 10.32 -8.72 -2.63
N ASP A 837 10.11 -9.80 -1.90
CA ASP A 837 11.17 -10.76 -1.55
C ASP A 837 11.72 -11.48 -2.80
N MET A 838 10.88 -11.69 -3.82
CA MET A 838 11.27 -12.33 -5.08
C MET A 838 12.21 -11.47 -5.95
N ILE A 839 12.37 -10.18 -5.67
CA ILE A 839 13.27 -9.29 -6.43
C ILE A 839 14.73 -9.71 -6.25
N GLY A 840 15.15 -9.93 -5.00
CA GLY A 840 16.51 -10.34 -4.64
C GLY A 840 16.69 -11.86 -4.57
N HIS A 841 15.61 -12.59 -4.30
CA HIS A 841 15.61 -14.04 -4.06
C HIS A 841 14.74 -14.77 -5.07
N LEU A 842 15.31 -15.01 -6.26
CA LEU A 842 14.61 -15.68 -7.37
C LEU A 842 14.37 -17.18 -7.14
N ASP A 843 14.87 -17.74 -6.06
CA ASP A 843 14.57 -19.08 -5.57
C ASP A 843 13.25 -19.16 -4.81
N ILE A 844 12.70 -18.03 -4.36
CA ILE A 844 11.35 -17.97 -3.77
C ILE A 844 10.32 -18.14 -4.89
N GLU A 845 9.45 -19.13 -4.72
CA GLU A 845 8.34 -19.44 -5.63
C GLU A 845 7.01 -19.07 -4.98
N LEU A 846 6.09 -18.53 -5.80
CA LEU A 846 4.72 -18.35 -5.39
C LEU A 846 4.03 -19.72 -5.25
N PRO A 847 3.06 -19.85 -4.33
CA PRO A 847 2.14 -20.97 -4.38
C PRO A 847 1.51 -21.09 -5.76
N CYS A 848 1.26 -22.31 -6.23
CA CYS A 848 0.60 -22.54 -7.51
C CYS A 848 -0.76 -21.85 -7.54
N ILE A 849 -1.11 -21.24 -8.68
CA ILE A 849 -2.42 -20.60 -8.90
C ILE A 849 -3.56 -21.58 -8.59
N ALA A 850 -3.41 -22.85 -8.98
CA ALA A 850 -4.41 -23.88 -8.69
C ALA A 850 -4.58 -24.12 -7.18
N ASP A 851 -3.50 -24.06 -6.40
CA ASP A 851 -3.57 -24.22 -4.94
C ASP A 851 -4.20 -22.99 -4.28
N LEU A 852 -3.89 -21.79 -4.76
CA LEU A 852 -4.52 -20.55 -4.29
C LEU A 852 -6.02 -20.55 -4.61
N CYS A 853 -6.40 -20.90 -5.83
CA CYS A 853 -7.80 -21.00 -6.24
C CYS A 853 -8.53 -22.09 -5.44
N LYS A 854 -7.91 -23.26 -5.23
CA LYS A 854 -8.48 -24.33 -4.41
C LYS A 854 -8.68 -23.90 -2.96
N ARG A 855 -7.72 -23.18 -2.39
CA ARG A 855 -7.83 -22.62 -1.03
C ARG A 855 -8.96 -21.60 -0.94
N ILE A 856 -9.08 -20.69 -1.91
CA ILE A 856 -10.18 -19.72 -1.96
C ILE A 856 -11.52 -20.47 -2.11
N ALA A 857 -11.58 -21.50 -2.96
CA ALA A 857 -12.77 -22.32 -3.16
C ALA A 857 -13.19 -23.15 -1.95
N GLY A 858 -12.26 -23.50 -1.06
CA GLY A 858 -12.61 -24.15 0.21
C GLY A 858 -13.39 -23.24 1.16
N GLU A 859 -13.25 -21.92 1.03
CA GLU A 859 -13.83 -20.93 1.93
C GLU A 859 -14.94 -20.09 1.27
N THR A 860 -15.27 -20.36 0.00
CA THR A 860 -16.22 -19.57 -0.80
C THR A 860 -17.19 -20.49 -1.56
N ARG A 861 -18.22 -19.90 -2.17
CA ARG A 861 -19.24 -20.61 -2.95
C ARG A 861 -18.63 -21.20 -4.22
N GLY A 862 -18.18 -22.46 -4.13
CA GLY A 862 -17.34 -23.10 -5.15
C GLY A 862 -17.89 -23.11 -6.59
N ARG A 863 -19.22 -23.05 -6.78
CA ARG A 863 -19.85 -23.04 -8.11
C ARG A 863 -19.84 -21.65 -8.80
N ASP A 864 -19.65 -20.58 -8.03
CA ASP A 864 -19.82 -19.20 -8.48
C ASP A 864 -18.50 -18.42 -8.37
N GLN A 865 -17.51 -18.92 -9.11
CA GLN A 865 -16.18 -18.32 -9.20
C GLN A 865 -15.81 -18.01 -10.65
N PHE A 866 -15.44 -16.76 -10.89
CA PHE A 866 -15.15 -16.25 -12.22
C PHE A 866 -13.73 -15.70 -12.26
N TRP A 867 -12.87 -16.37 -13.01
CA TRP A 867 -11.44 -16.09 -13.09
C TRP A 867 -11.03 -15.74 -14.51
N ALA A 868 -10.13 -14.78 -14.66
CA ALA A 868 -9.52 -14.44 -15.94
C ALA A 868 -8.09 -13.93 -15.75
N GLU A 869 -7.26 -13.99 -16.79
CA GLU A 869 -5.92 -13.39 -16.81
C GLU A 869 -5.99 -11.88 -17.05
N ALA A 870 -6.66 -11.14 -16.16
CA ALA A 870 -7.09 -9.76 -16.41
C ALA A 870 -5.95 -8.84 -16.87
N SER A 871 -4.78 -8.93 -16.22
CA SER A 871 -3.62 -8.10 -16.58
C SER A 871 -3.00 -8.47 -17.93
N ALA A 872 -3.00 -9.76 -18.28
CA ALA A 872 -2.54 -10.21 -19.60
C ALA A 872 -3.53 -9.75 -20.67
N THR A 873 -4.83 -9.98 -20.48
CA THR A 873 -5.89 -9.56 -21.41
C THR A 873 -5.87 -8.05 -21.67
N MET A 874 -5.74 -7.21 -20.64
CA MET A 874 -5.67 -5.75 -20.85
C MET A 874 -4.38 -5.32 -21.53
N THR A 875 -3.27 -6.03 -21.27
CA THR A 875 -2.02 -5.79 -21.98
C THR A 875 -2.18 -6.12 -23.47
N ASP A 876 -2.81 -7.23 -23.81
CA ASP A 876 -3.05 -7.62 -25.20
C ASP A 876 -3.97 -6.63 -25.94
N LEU A 877 -5.05 -6.17 -25.28
CA LEU A 877 -6.04 -5.29 -25.90
C LEU A 877 -5.63 -3.81 -25.93
N PHE A 878 -4.95 -3.32 -24.88
CA PHE A 878 -4.66 -1.89 -24.69
C PHE A 878 -3.17 -1.56 -24.59
N GLY A 879 -2.29 -2.56 -24.72
CA GLY A 879 -0.84 -2.43 -24.56
C GLY A 879 -0.38 -2.31 -23.10
N ASN A 880 -1.29 -2.32 -22.12
CA ASN A 880 -0.94 -2.21 -20.70
C ASN A 880 -1.99 -2.77 -19.74
N SER A 881 -1.58 -3.07 -18.51
CA SER A 881 -2.43 -3.65 -17.46
C SER A 881 -3.12 -2.63 -16.54
N THR A 882 -3.09 -1.32 -16.82
CA THR A 882 -3.58 -0.29 -15.88
C THR A 882 -5.09 -0.41 -15.60
N THR A 883 -5.87 -0.87 -16.58
CA THR A 883 -7.34 -0.98 -16.52
C THR A 883 -7.85 -2.37 -16.10
N SER A 884 -6.95 -3.28 -15.69
CA SER A 884 -7.29 -4.67 -15.33
C SER A 884 -8.29 -4.77 -14.19
N ASN A 885 -8.22 -3.83 -13.25
CA ASN A 885 -9.17 -3.73 -12.14
C ASN A 885 -10.60 -3.44 -12.62
N ILE A 886 -10.78 -2.53 -13.59
CA ILE A 886 -12.08 -2.20 -14.18
C ILE A 886 -12.61 -3.34 -15.05
N PHE A 887 -11.73 -4.08 -15.73
CA PHE A 887 -12.12 -5.31 -16.42
C PHE A 887 -12.72 -6.34 -15.46
N VAL A 888 -12.07 -6.59 -14.31
CA VAL A 888 -12.59 -7.51 -13.28
C VAL A 888 -13.93 -7.00 -12.68
N VAL A 889 -14.12 -5.68 -12.55
CA VAL A 889 -15.43 -5.09 -12.17
C VAL A 889 -16.49 -5.38 -13.24
N GLY A 890 -16.15 -5.26 -14.52
CA GLY A 890 -17.04 -5.62 -15.63
C GLY A 890 -17.48 -7.08 -15.58
N MET A 891 -16.55 -7.98 -15.28
CA MET A 891 -16.86 -9.40 -15.06
C MET A 891 -17.84 -9.56 -13.88
N ALA A 892 -17.60 -8.88 -12.75
CA ALA A 892 -18.43 -9.02 -11.56
C ALA A 892 -19.87 -8.52 -11.77
N VAL A 893 -20.04 -7.42 -12.51
CA VAL A 893 -21.37 -6.93 -12.90
C VAL A 893 -22.05 -7.95 -13.81
N GLN A 894 -21.37 -8.41 -14.87
CA GLN A 894 -22.00 -9.29 -15.86
C GLN A 894 -22.34 -10.68 -15.32
N ALA A 895 -21.51 -11.22 -14.42
CA ALA A 895 -21.75 -12.49 -13.74
C ALA A 895 -22.87 -12.42 -12.68
N GLY A 896 -23.43 -11.22 -12.44
CA GLY A 896 -24.48 -11.05 -11.43
C GLY A 896 -23.97 -11.02 -9.99
N CYS A 897 -22.66 -10.96 -9.77
CA CYS A 897 -22.03 -10.98 -8.46
C CYS A 897 -21.96 -9.60 -7.79
N LEU A 898 -22.17 -8.52 -8.55
CA LEU A 898 -22.22 -7.14 -8.07
C LEU A 898 -23.60 -6.54 -8.43
N PRO A 899 -24.46 -6.17 -7.45
CA PRO A 899 -25.85 -5.79 -7.71
C PRO A 899 -26.01 -4.31 -8.12
N VAL A 900 -25.11 -3.81 -8.97
CA VAL A 900 -25.15 -2.44 -9.51
C VAL A 900 -25.38 -2.50 -11.01
N THR A 901 -26.25 -1.64 -11.53
CA THR A 901 -26.53 -1.58 -12.96
C THR A 901 -25.30 -1.17 -13.78
N PRO A 902 -25.07 -1.76 -14.98
CA PRO A 902 -23.96 -1.39 -15.84
C PRO A 902 -23.91 0.11 -16.18
N GLU A 903 -25.07 0.75 -16.34
CA GLU A 903 -25.21 2.16 -16.67
C GLU A 903 -24.64 3.07 -15.56
N CYS A 904 -24.96 2.77 -14.30
CA CYS A 904 -24.45 3.50 -13.15
C CYS A 904 -22.93 3.34 -12.98
N VAL A 905 -22.37 2.16 -13.32
CA VAL A 905 -20.92 1.94 -13.29
C VAL A 905 -20.22 2.76 -14.37
N GLU A 906 -20.72 2.75 -15.61
CA GLU A 906 -20.18 3.60 -16.67
C GLU A 906 -20.26 5.08 -16.31
N GLU A 907 -21.37 5.53 -15.70
CA GLU A 907 -21.51 6.92 -15.28
C GLU A 907 -20.52 7.29 -14.16
N ALA A 908 -20.31 6.41 -13.18
CA ALA A 908 -19.30 6.62 -12.15
C ALA A 908 -17.87 6.70 -12.75
N ILE A 909 -17.56 5.91 -13.78
CA ILE A 909 -16.29 5.99 -14.52
C ILE A 909 -16.16 7.35 -15.21
N ARG A 910 -17.22 7.84 -15.87
CA ARG A 910 -17.22 9.17 -16.51
C ARG A 910 -17.01 10.28 -15.50
N LEU A 911 -17.71 10.23 -14.37
CA LEU A 911 -17.59 11.20 -13.27
C LEU A 911 -16.17 11.24 -12.69
N ASN A 912 -15.49 10.11 -12.58
CA ASN A 912 -14.10 10.05 -12.13
C ASN A 912 -13.13 10.81 -13.06
N GLY A 913 -13.45 10.94 -14.35
CA GLY A 913 -12.75 11.82 -15.29
C GLY A 913 -11.33 11.41 -15.70
N VAL A 914 -10.84 10.25 -15.24
CA VAL A 914 -9.48 9.75 -15.55
C VAL A 914 -9.56 8.63 -16.60
N ALA A 915 -8.88 8.82 -17.74
CA ALA A 915 -8.80 7.82 -18.82
C ALA A 915 -10.15 7.17 -19.16
N VAL A 916 -11.19 8.01 -19.29
CA VAL A 916 -12.60 7.59 -19.33
C VAL A 916 -12.84 6.55 -20.41
N ASP A 917 -12.44 6.82 -21.66
CA ASP A 917 -12.72 5.93 -22.79
C ASP A 917 -12.07 4.54 -22.61
N SER A 918 -10.82 4.49 -22.13
CA SER A 918 -10.11 3.23 -21.87
C SER A 918 -10.75 2.45 -20.71
N ASN A 919 -11.20 3.12 -19.66
CA ASN A 919 -11.87 2.46 -18.54
C ASN A 919 -13.26 1.94 -18.92
N VAL A 920 -14.04 2.70 -19.70
CA VAL A 920 -15.33 2.24 -20.24
C VAL A 920 -15.14 1.04 -21.15
N ALA A 921 -14.14 1.06 -22.05
CA ALA A 921 -13.81 -0.07 -22.90
C ALA A 921 -13.42 -1.30 -22.07
N ALA A 922 -12.52 -1.16 -21.08
CA ALA A 922 -12.12 -2.24 -20.19
C ALA A 922 -13.30 -2.85 -19.42
N PHE A 923 -14.22 -2.01 -18.92
CA PHE A 923 -15.44 -2.46 -18.26
C PHE A 923 -16.29 -3.32 -19.19
N ARG A 924 -16.52 -2.86 -20.43
CA ARG A 924 -17.28 -3.60 -21.44
C ARG A 924 -16.62 -4.91 -21.87
N TRP A 925 -15.29 -4.93 -22.03
CA TRP A 925 -14.53 -6.16 -22.28
C TRP A 925 -14.63 -7.14 -21.10
N GLY A 926 -14.64 -6.64 -19.87
CA GLY A 926 -14.87 -7.44 -18.67
C GLY A 926 -16.25 -8.10 -18.67
N ARG A 927 -17.28 -7.36 -19.11
CA ARG A 927 -18.61 -7.93 -19.32
C ARG A 927 -18.58 -8.99 -20.43
N ALA A 928 -17.96 -8.68 -21.57
CA ALA A 928 -17.84 -9.62 -22.69
C ALA A 928 -17.14 -10.93 -22.30
N GLN A 929 -16.16 -10.89 -21.39
CA GLN A 929 -15.46 -12.07 -20.88
C GLN A 929 -16.39 -13.09 -20.21
N ILE A 930 -17.51 -12.66 -19.64
CA ILE A 930 -18.51 -13.55 -19.04
C ILE A 930 -19.49 -14.09 -20.09
N VAL A 931 -19.82 -13.28 -21.09
CA VAL A 931 -20.82 -13.63 -22.13
C VAL A 931 -20.20 -14.55 -23.19
N ASP A 932 -19.01 -14.20 -23.68
CA ASP A 932 -18.29 -14.90 -24.75
C ASP A 932 -16.77 -14.83 -24.51
N PRO A 933 -16.23 -15.75 -23.68
CA PRO A 933 -14.79 -15.86 -23.43
C PRO A 933 -13.96 -16.14 -24.69
N GLU A 934 -14.52 -16.87 -25.67
CA GLU A 934 -13.82 -17.25 -26.91
C GLU A 934 -13.59 -16.03 -27.81
N MET A 935 -14.56 -15.11 -27.87
CA MET A 935 -14.40 -13.84 -28.57
C MET A 935 -13.32 -12.97 -27.94
N VAL A 936 -13.28 -12.87 -26.60
CA VAL A 936 -12.21 -12.14 -25.91
C VAL A 936 -10.86 -12.78 -26.18
N SER A 937 -10.76 -14.10 -26.13
CA SER A 937 -9.54 -14.83 -26.49
C SER A 937 -9.11 -14.58 -27.94
N SER A 938 -10.07 -14.56 -28.87
CA SER A 938 -9.80 -14.27 -30.29
C SER A 938 -9.35 -12.83 -30.50
N ALA A 939 -9.93 -11.87 -29.78
CA ALA A 939 -9.54 -10.46 -29.83
C ALA A 939 -8.12 -10.23 -29.26
N ARG A 940 -7.67 -11.05 -28.30
CA ARG A 940 -6.26 -11.07 -27.87
C ARG A 940 -5.32 -11.55 -28.98
N GLY A 941 -5.80 -12.42 -29.87
CA GLY A 941 -5.00 -13.03 -30.97
C GLY A 941 -5.11 -12.33 -32.34
N SER A 942 -6.11 -11.49 -32.57
CA SER A 942 -6.38 -10.86 -33.88
C SER A 942 -5.95 -9.39 -33.93
N ASP A 943 -4.64 -9.10 -33.97
CA ASP A 943 -4.10 -7.89 -34.64
C ASP A 943 -2.57 -7.91 -34.78
N GLY A 944 -2.07 -8.75 -35.69
CA GLY A 944 -0.79 -8.48 -36.35
C GLY A 944 -0.94 -7.29 -37.29
N GLY A 945 -0.94 -6.05 -36.78
CA GLY A 945 -0.94 -4.90 -37.70
C GLY A 945 -1.31 -3.49 -37.22
N ARG A 946 -1.60 -3.21 -35.95
CA ARG A 946 -1.88 -1.83 -35.51
C ARG A 946 -0.84 -1.34 -34.49
N GLY A 947 0.00 -0.41 -34.96
CA GLY A 947 1.01 0.25 -34.13
C GLY A 947 0.38 1.15 -33.04
N PRO A 948 1.03 1.32 -31.88
CA PRO A 948 0.44 2.04 -30.76
C PRO A 948 0.51 3.56 -30.95
N VAL A 949 -0.58 4.24 -30.56
CA VAL A 949 -0.70 5.71 -30.48
C VAL A 949 -0.88 6.15 -29.02
N THR A 950 0.23 6.69 -28.50
CA THR A 950 0.43 7.82 -27.57
C THR A 950 0.06 7.81 -26.07
N ALA A 951 1.04 8.37 -25.33
CA ALA A 951 1.00 9.09 -24.05
C ALA A 951 0.93 8.25 -22.75
N GLY A 952 2.09 7.76 -22.33
CA GLY A 952 2.31 7.12 -21.03
C GLY A 952 2.83 5.70 -21.20
N LEU A 953 4.14 5.56 -21.47
CA LEU A 953 4.81 4.30 -21.77
C LEU A 953 4.52 3.22 -20.71
N ALA A 954 3.57 2.35 -21.05
CA ALA A 954 3.35 1.08 -20.41
C ALA A 954 3.59 0.02 -21.49
N ILE A 955 4.64 -0.79 -21.26
CA ILE A 955 5.04 -1.90 -22.12
C ILE A 955 5.29 -3.08 -21.18
N SER A 956 4.34 -4.01 -21.12
CA SER A 956 4.58 -5.37 -20.63
C SER A 956 4.46 -6.32 -21.81
N LEU A 957 5.36 -7.30 -21.88
CA LEU A 957 5.53 -8.21 -22.99
C LEU A 957 4.82 -9.52 -22.70
N GLU A 958 3.90 -9.93 -23.56
CA GLU A 958 3.63 -11.35 -23.79
C GLU A 958 3.59 -11.67 -25.30
N SER A 959 3.81 -12.96 -25.53
CA SER A 959 4.16 -13.78 -26.70
C SER A 959 3.54 -13.48 -28.08
N SER A 960 2.55 -12.61 -28.23
CA SER A 960 1.77 -12.51 -29.49
C SER A 960 2.52 -11.80 -30.63
N LEU A 961 3.40 -10.84 -30.32
CA LEU A 961 4.27 -10.20 -31.32
C LEU A 961 5.36 -11.14 -31.88
N LEU A 962 5.67 -12.21 -31.16
CA LEU A 962 6.53 -13.28 -31.65
C LEU A 962 5.77 -14.22 -32.62
N GLU A 963 4.48 -14.47 -32.42
CA GLU A 963 3.74 -15.36 -33.30
C GLU A 963 3.43 -14.74 -34.67
N GLY A 964 3.15 -13.43 -34.72
CA GLY A 964 2.77 -12.74 -35.97
C GLY A 964 3.93 -12.38 -36.91
N GLN A 965 5.15 -12.17 -36.40
CA GLN A 965 6.33 -11.81 -37.22
C GLN A 965 7.52 -12.75 -37.07
N VAL A 966 7.47 -13.75 -36.17
CA VAL A 966 8.45 -14.84 -36.06
C VAL A 966 7.84 -16.19 -36.47
N ALA A 967 6.66 -16.17 -37.12
CA ALA A 967 6.20 -17.27 -37.95
C ALA A 967 7.32 -17.65 -38.94
N ALA A 968 8.00 -18.77 -38.64
CA ALA A 968 9.13 -19.36 -39.35
C ALA A 968 10.57 -19.01 -38.90
N THR A 969 10.83 -18.89 -37.59
CA THR A 969 12.06 -19.55 -37.08
C THR A 969 11.66 -20.89 -36.48
N LYS A 970 11.40 -21.89 -37.34
CA LYS A 970 11.41 -23.29 -36.87
C LYS A 970 12.75 -23.49 -36.16
N TRP A 971 12.74 -24.00 -34.94
CA TRP A 971 13.94 -24.53 -34.29
C TRP A 971 14.37 -25.75 -35.10
N VAL A 972 15.12 -25.53 -36.18
CA VAL A 972 15.49 -26.57 -37.14
C VAL A 972 16.70 -27.32 -36.59
N VAL A 973 16.47 -28.56 -36.19
CA VAL A 973 17.52 -29.55 -35.99
C VAL A 973 17.57 -30.48 -37.18
N ASP A 974 18.75 -31.02 -37.50
CA ASP A 974 18.88 -32.05 -38.52
C ASP A 974 17.96 -33.24 -38.21
N GLN A 975 17.41 -33.87 -39.25
CA GLN A 975 16.45 -34.99 -39.13
C GLN A 975 16.96 -36.09 -38.19
N LYS A 976 18.27 -36.39 -38.23
CA LYS A 976 18.91 -37.36 -37.34
C LYS A 976 18.64 -37.09 -35.85
N TRP A 977 18.72 -35.83 -35.41
CA TRP A 977 18.50 -35.47 -34.01
C TRP A 977 17.01 -35.39 -33.68
N ALA A 978 16.18 -34.93 -34.62
CA ALA A 978 14.73 -34.98 -34.50
C ALA A 978 14.23 -36.42 -34.26
N ASP A 979 14.74 -37.39 -35.03
CA ASP A 979 14.38 -38.80 -34.88
C ASP A 979 14.83 -39.37 -33.52
N GLN A 980 16.00 -38.96 -33.02
CA GLN A 980 16.48 -39.39 -31.70
C GLN A 980 15.70 -38.78 -30.53
N ILE A 981 15.22 -37.53 -30.67
CA ILE A 981 14.33 -36.90 -29.67
C ILE A 981 12.96 -37.58 -29.71
N ALA A 982 12.41 -37.83 -30.90
CA ALA A 982 11.17 -38.56 -31.06
C ALA A 982 11.25 -39.98 -30.45
N ALA A 983 12.42 -40.65 -30.56
CA ALA A 983 12.65 -41.96 -29.96
C ALA A 983 12.63 -41.97 -28.41
N LEU A 984 12.72 -40.81 -27.75
CA LEU A 984 12.52 -40.69 -26.30
C LEU A 984 11.04 -40.91 -25.91
N ASP A 985 10.11 -40.80 -26.87
CA ASP A 985 8.67 -41.02 -26.68
C ASP A 985 8.14 -40.16 -25.52
N CYS A 986 8.37 -38.85 -25.67
CA CYS A 986 7.90 -37.82 -24.77
C CYS A 986 6.62 -37.18 -25.33
N GLU A 987 5.82 -36.54 -24.47
CA GLU A 987 4.68 -35.74 -24.92
C GLU A 987 5.11 -34.62 -25.89
N GLU A 988 4.17 -34.14 -26.71
CA GLU A 988 4.45 -33.16 -27.77
C GLU A 988 5.12 -31.88 -27.23
N ALA A 989 4.63 -31.37 -26.10
CA ALA A 989 5.21 -30.19 -25.45
C ALA A 989 6.67 -30.42 -25.01
N ALA A 990 6.96 -31.56 -24.38
CA ALA A 990 8.31 -31.92 -23.97
C ALA A 990 9.22 -32.16 -25.19
N THR A 991 8.71 -32.79 -26.25
CA THR A 991 9.43 -32.97 -27.52
C THR A 991 9.81 -31.63 -28.15
N LEU A 992 8.91 -30.64 -28.12
CA LEU A 992 9.17 -29.29 -28.61
C LEU A 992 10.25 -28.59 -27.77
N GLU A 993 10.19 -28.69 -26.44
CA GLU A 993 11.21 -28.17 -25.52
C GLU A 993 12.58 -28.79 -25.78
N LEU A 994 12.65 -30.12 -25.88
CA LEU A 994 13.89 -30.85 -26.16
C LEU A 994 14.48 -30.49 -27.53
N THR A 995 13.62 -30.32 -28.54
CA THR A 995 14.02 -29.88 -29.89
C THR A 995 14.65 -28.48 -29.85
N ARG A 996 14.08 -27.58 -29.06
CA ARG A 996 14.63 -26.23 -28.83
C ARG A 996 16.03 -26.31 -28.20
N TYR A 997 16.21 -27.10 -27.14
CA TYR A 997 17.52 -27.26 -26.50
C TYR A 997 18.55 -27.90 -27.43
N ALA A 998 18.16 -28.91 -28.22
CA ALA A 998 19.04 -29.52 -29.20
C ALA A 998 19.49 -28.51 -30.28
N SER A 999 18.57 -27.70 -30.82
CA SER A 999 18.90 -26.64 -31.78
C SER A 999 19.92 -25.66 -31.21
N GLU A 1000 19.73 -25.25 -29.96
CA GLU A 1000 20.63 -24.33 -29.26
C GLU A 1000 21.99 -24.97 -28.97
N LEU A 1001 22.06 -26.26 -28.65
CA LEU A 1001 23.32 -26.99 -28.47
C LEU A 1001 24.10 -27.13 -29.79
N VAL A 1002 23.43 -27.32 -30.94
CA VAL A 1002 24.08 -27.26 -32.26
C VAL A 1002 24.68 -25.87 -32.49
N ALA A 1003 23.92 -24.82 -32.17
CA ALA A 1003 24.36 -23.43 -32.28
C ALA A 1003 25.46 -23.06 -31.28
N TRP A 1004 25.53 -23.74 -30.14
CA TRP A 1004 26.56 -23.54 -29.12
C TRP A 1004 27.84 -24.30 -29.47
N GLY A 1005 27.82 -25.63 -29.50
CA GLY A 1005 29.01 -26.50 -29.56
C GLY A 1005 29.05 -27.49 -30.72
N GLY A 1006 28.04 -27.48 -31.61
CA GLY A 1006 27.96 -28.39 -32.75
C GLY A 1006 27.50 -29.80 -32.38
N ALA A 1007 27.76 -30.77 -33.26
CA ALA A 1007 27.20 -32.13 -33.16
C ALA A 1007 27.61 -32.87 -31.87
N SER A 1008 28.82 -32.66 -31.35
CA SER A 1008 29.32 -33.34 -30.14
C SER A 1008 28.53 -32.96 -28.89
N ALA A 1009 28.14 -31.69 -28.74
CA ALA A 1009 27.38 -31.19 -27.59
C ALA A 1009 25.97 -31.81 -27.54
N VAL A 1010 25.28 -31.85 -28.68
CA VAL A 1010 23.94 -32.45 -28.80
C VAL A 1010 23.99 -33.96 -28.59
N THR A 1011 24.99 -34.63 -29.15
CA THR A 1011 25.15 -36.09 -29.02
C THR A 1011 25.30 -36.48 -27.55
N MET A 1012 26.20 -35.81 -26.82
CA MET A 1012 26.41 -36.05 -25.38
C MET A 1012 25.11 -35.83 -24.58
N TRP A 1013 24.38 -34.75 -24.88
CA TRP A 1013 23.13 -34.43 -24.20
C TRP A 1013 22.05 -35.49 -24.47
N LEU A 1014 21.88 -35.92 -25.74
CA LEU A 1014 20.92 -36.95 -26.12
C LEU A 1014 21.24 -38.32 -25.53
N GLU A 1015 22.51 -38.73 -25.50
CA GLU A 1015 22.94 -40.00 -24.87
C GLU A 1015 22.51 -40.07 -23.40
N VAL A 1016 22.71 -38.98 -22.65
CA VAL A 1016 22.29 -38.92 -21.23
C VAL A 1016 20.77 -38.96 -21.09
N LEU A 1017 20.02 -38.27 -21.96
CA LEU A 1017 18.55 -38.32 -21.92
C LEU A 1017 17.98 -39.68 -22.29
N GLN A 1018 18.62 -40.40 -23.23
CA GLN A 1018 18.28 -41.78 -23.55
C GLN A 1018 18.50 -42.70 -22.35
N ASP A 1019 19.61 -42.54 -21.62
CA ASP A 1019 19.88 -43.28 -20.39
C ASP A 1019 18.84 -42.97 -19.30
N VAL A 1020 18.51 -41.69 -19.08
CA VAL A 1020 17.47 -41.27 -18.11
C VAL A 1020 16.12 -41.87 -18.47
N ARG A 1021 15.72 -41.76 -19.74
CA ARG A 1021 14.42 -42.26 -20.21
C ARG A 1021 14.32 -43.77 -20.12
N LYS A 1022 15.42 -44.49 -20.40
CA LYS A 1022 15.50 -45.93 -20.20
C LYS A 1022 15.28 -46.29 -18.74
N THR A 1023 15.90 -45.58 -17.80
CA THR A 1023 15.71 -45.78 -16.36
C THR A 1023 14.30 -45.43 -15.90
N GLU A 1024 13.69 -44.34 -16.39
CA GLU A 1024 12.28 -44.01 -16.09
C GLU A 1024 11.34 -45.14 -16.48
N ARG A 1025 11.53 -45.73 -17.68
CA ARG A 1025 10.73 -46.86 -18.15
C ARG A 1025 10.90 -48.10 -17.26
N VAL A 1026 12.13 -48.41 -16.85
CA VAL A 1026 12.43 -49.53 -15.93
C VAL A 1026 11.81 -49.29 -14.56
N ALA A 1027 11.83 -48.05 -14.06
CA ALA A 1027 11.26 -47.63 -12.79
C ALA A 1027 9.74 -47.39 -12.83
N GLY A 1028 9.06 -47.63 -13.97
CA GLY A 1028 7.62 -47.42 -14.10
C GLY A 1028 7.16 -45.96 -13.98
N LEU A 1029 8.06 -44.98 -14.15
CA LEU A 1029 7.75 -43.55 -14.10
C LEU A 1029 7.19 -43.09 -15.46
N GLN A 1030 5.86 -43.08 -15.59
CA GLN A 1030 5.18 -42.76 -16.85
C GLN A 1030 5.13 -41.25 -17.16
N ASP A 1031 5.32 -40.39 -16.17
CA ASP A 1031 5.09 -38.94 -16.26
C ASP A 1031 6.31 -38.12 -16.72
N GLN A 1032 7.39 -38.80 -17.13
CA GLN A 1032 8.56 -38.17 -17.79
C GLN A 1032 9.26 -37.11 -16.92
N ARG A 1033 9.04 -37.14 -15.60
CA ARG A 1033 9.48 -36.08 -14.68
C ARG A 1033 11.00 -35.92 -14.60
N LEU A 1034 11.77 -37.00 -14.76
CA LEU A 1034 13.24 -36.95 -14.71
C LEU A 1034 13.82 -36.46 -16.02
N VAL A 1035 13.35 -36.94 -17.17
CA VAL A 1035 13.85 -36.46 -18.47
C VAL A 1035 13.57 -34.96 -18.64
N ARG A 1036 12.40 -34.49 -18.17
CA ARG A 1036 12.02 -33.07 -18.15
C ARG A 1036 12.80 -32.23 -17.14
N ALA A 1037 13.36 -32.83 -16.09
CA ALA A 1037 14.24 -32.13 -15.14
C ALA A 1037 15.70 -32.11 -15.61
N VAL A 1038 16.21 -33.24 -16.11
CA VAL A 1038 17.59 -33.42 -16.57
C VAL A 1038 17.86 -32.68 -17.88
N GLY A 1039 16.93 -32.69 -18.84
CA GLY A 1039 17.08 -32.03 -20.14
C GLY A 1039 17.51 -30.57 -20.03
N PRO A 1040 16.70 -29.70 -19.39
CA PRO A 1040 17.05 -28.30 -19.16
C PRO A 1040 18.29 -28.11 -18.28
N SER A 1041 18.46 -28.93 -17.25
CA SER A 1041 19.55 -28.81 -16.28
C SER A 1041 20.91 -29.17 -16.91
N LEU A 1042 20.98 -30.25 -17.69
CA LEU A 1042 22.17 -30.64 -18.45
C LEU A 1042 22.43 -29.67 -19.61
N PHE A 1043 21.38 -29.21 -20.30
CA PHE A 1043 21.49 -28.15 -21.31
C PHE A 1043 22.21 -26.92 -20.73
N LYS A 1044 21.78 -26.45 -19.56
CA LYS A 1044 22.37 -25.29 -18.86
C LYS A 1044 23.84 -25.49 -18.50
N LEU A 1045 24.24 -26.70 -18.08
CA LEU A 1045 25.64 -27.00 -17.79
C LEU A 1045 26.51 -27.07 -19.04
N ILE A 1046 25.99 -27.63 -20.14
CA ILE A 1046 26.73 -27.74 -21.40
C ILE A 1046 26.80 -26.39 -22.10
N ALA A 1047 25.67 -25.72 -22.31
CA ALA A 1047 25.56 -24.43 -22.99
C ALA A 1047 25.88 -23.26 -22.05
N TYR A 1048 27.04 -23.31 -21.39
CA TYR A 1048 27.47 -22.22 -20.52
C TYR A 1048 27.75 -20.94 -21.32
N LYS A 1049 27.40 -19.80 -20.71
CA LYS A 1049 27.48 -18.47 -21.34
C LYS A 1049 28.89 -17.90 -21.25
N ASP A 1050 29.73 -18.31 -22.20
CA ASP A 1050 31.03 -17.70 -22.45
C ASP A 1050 30.97 -16.54 -23.43
N GLU A 1051 32.11 -15.90 -23.68
CA GLU A 1051 32.21 -14.69 -24.48
C GLU A 1051 31.70 -14.93 -25.92
N TYR A 1052 31.90 -16.12 -26.48
CA TYR A 1052 31.40 -16.49 -27.80
C TYR A 1052 29.88 -16.65 -27.80
N GLU A 1053 29.34 -17.31 -26.78
CA GLU A 1053 27.90 -17.56 -26.67
C GLU A 1053 27.12 -16.29 -26.34
N VAL A 1054 27.62 -15.47 -25.41
CA VAL A 1054 27.06 -14.14 -25.13
C VAL A 1054 27.05 -13.30 -26.40
N ALA A 1055 28.13 -13.29 -27.18
CA ALA A 1055 28.17 -12.56 -28.46
C ALA A 1055 27.14 -13.07 -29.48
N ARG A 1056 26.91 -14.39 -29.55
CA ARG A 1056 25.85 -14.98 -30.39
C ARG A 1056 24.48 -14.46 -29.97
N LEU A 1057 24.14 -14.62 -28.69
CA LEU A 1057 22.85 -14.25 -28.11
C LEU A 1057 22.58 -12.73 -28.10
N MET A 1058 23.63 -11.91 -28.02
CA MET A 1058 23.51 -10.45 -28.16
C MET A 1058 23.01 -10.01 -29.54
N THR A 1059 23.35 -10.79 -30.57
CA THR A 1059 23.00 -10.51 -31.97
C THR A 1059 21.81 -11.31 -32.47
N ASP A 1060 21.11 -12.00 -31.56
CA ASP A 1060 19.92 -12.80 -31.84
C ASP A 1060 18.75 -11.92 -32.30
N ALA A 1061 18.01 -12.40 -33.29
CA ALA A 1061 16.96 -11.61 -33.94
C ALA A 1061 15.82 -11.26 -32.97
N GLU A 1062 15.45 -12.21 -32.11
CA GLU A 1062 14.42 -12.06 -31.08
C GLU A 1062 14.73 -10.90 -30.11
N THR A 1063 15.95 -10.84 -29.60
CA THR A 1063 16.35 -9.78 -28.66
C THR A 1063 16.39 -8.41 -29.33
N LEU A 1064 16.92 -8.34 -30.56
CA LEU A 1064 17.01 -7.07 -31.27
C LEU A 1064 15.62 -6.54 -31.64
N ALA A 1065 14.66 -7.42 -31.97
CA ALA A 1065 13.28 -7.05 -32.20
C ALA A 1065 12.66 -6.37 -30.97
N LEU A 1066 12.83 -6.97 -29.78
CA LEU A 1066 12.39 -6.38 -28.52
C LEU A 1066 13.01 -4.99 -28.29
N ALA A 1067 14.33 -4.87 -28.47
CA ALA A 1067 15.03 -3.62 -28.27
C ALA A 1067 14.58 -2.54 -29.27
N HIS A 1068 14.27 -2.92 -30.51
CA HIS A 1068 13.73 -2.01 -31.53
C HIS A 1068 12.29 -1.60 -31.24
N HIS A 1069 11.47 -2.50 -30.67
CA HIS A 1069 10.10 -2.22 -30.26
C HIS A 1069 10.07 -1.16 -29.16
N VAL A 1070 10.83 -1.35 -28.08
CA VAL A 1070 10.94 -0.36 -26.99
C VAL A 1070 11.59 0.96 -27.48
N ALA A 1071 12.41 0.91 -28.52
CA ALA A 1071 12.98 2.10 -29.15
C ALA A 1071 12.02 2.82 -30.12
N GLU A 1072 10.80 2.33 -30.31
CA GLU A 1072 9.80 2.83 -31.28
C GLU A 1072 10.41 2.98 -32.69
N GLY A 1073 11.37 2.12 -33.05
CA GLY A 1073 12.13 2.19 -34.29
C GLY A 1073 13.04 3.42 -34.46
N ARG A 1074 13.12 4.34 -33.49
CA ARG A 1074 13.85 5.63 -33.61
C ARG A 1074 14.94 5.86 -32.55
N GLY A 1075 15.01 5.03 -31.51
CA GLY A 1075 16.01 5.11 -30.44
C GLY A 1075 17.40 4.52 -30.78
N ARG A 1076 18.43 4.94 -30.04
CA ARG A 1076 19.79 4.34 -30.09
C ARG A 1076 19.89 3.21 -29.09
N ILE A 1077 20.26 2.02 -29.56
CA ILE A 1077 20.38 0.82 -28.73
C ILE A 1077 21.87 0.57 -28.44
N ALA A 1078 22.20 0.29 -27.18
CA ALA A 1078 23.55 -0.07 -26.75
C ALA A 1078 23.55 -1.19 -25.72
N TRP A 1079 24.46 -2.15 -25.88
CA TRP A 1079 24.72 -3.20 -24.89
C TRP A 1079 25.64 -2.68 -23.78
N LYS A 1080 25.40 -3.11 -22.54
CA LYS A 1080 26.22 -2.77 -21.38
C LYS A 1080 27.03 -3.99 -20.96
N LEU A 1081 28.34 -3.95 -21.18
CA LEU A 1081 29.24 -5.05 -20.86
C LEU A 1081 30.33 -4.63 -19.88
N HIS A 1082 30.79 -5.57 -19.07
CA HIS A 1082 32.00 -5.43 -18.25
C HIS A 1082 33.03 -6.47 -18.69
N PRO A 1083 33.84 -6.21 -19.73
CA PRO A 1083 34.70 -7.24 -20.30
C PRO A 1083 35.71 -7.79 -19.27
N PRO A 1084 35.84 -9.12 -19.09
CA PRO A 1084 36.67 -9.71 -18.03
C PRO A 1084 38.13 -9.29 -18.08
N LEU A 1085 38.71 -9.19 -19.29
CA LEU A 1085 40.08 -8.73 -19.50
C LEU A 1085 40.28 -7.30 -18.99
N LEU A 1086 39.36 -6.37 -19.30
CA LEU A 1086 39.44 -4.98 -18.85
C LEU A 1086 39.16 -4.83 -17.35
N LYS A 1087 38.28 -5.69 -16.79
CA LYS A 1087 38.04 -5.78 -15.34
C LYS A 1087 39.32 -6.18 -14.60
N ALA A 1088 40.07 -7.17 -15.11
CA ALA A 1088 41.36 -7.58 -14.57
C ALA A 1088 42.44 -6.46 -14.63
N PHE A 1089 42.30 -5.52 -15.58
CA PHE A 1089 43.14 -4.31 -15.67
C PHE A 1089 42.58 -3.09 -14.89
N GLY A 1090 41.59 -3.29 -14.01
CA GLY A 1090 41.12 -2.27 -13.07
C GLY A 1090 39.93 -1.43 -13.54
N LEU A 1091 39.27 -1.78 -14.65
CA LEU A 1091 38.04 -1.11 -15.06
C LEU A 1091 36.92 -1.43 -14.07
N GLN A 1092 36.36 -0.41 -13.41
CA GLN A 1092 35.33 -0.55 -12.38
C GLN A 1092 33.89 -0.36 -12.89
N ARG A 1093 33.69 0.04 -14.16
CA ARG A 1093 32.36 0.39 -14.72
C ARG A 1093 32.11 -0.29 -16.06
N LYS A 1094 30.84 -0.57 -16.36
CA LYS A 1094 30.39 -1.14 -17.64
C LYS A 1094 30.63 -0.17 -18.81
N ILE A 1095 31.04 -0.71 -19.94
CA ILE A 1095 31.22 0.00 -21.21
C ILE A 1095 29.95 -0.17 -22.06
N SER A 1096 29.62 0.87 -22.83
CA SER A 1096 28.47 0.85 -23.75
C SER A 1096 28.94 0.55 -25.17
N PHE A 1097 28.41 -0.51 -25.79
CA PHE A 1097 28.65 -0.84 -27.19
C PHE A 1097 27.36 -0.62 -27.99
N GLY A 1098 27.38 0.30 -28.96
CA GLY A 1098 26.24 0.50 -29.85
C GLY A 1098 26.06 -0.65 -30.85
N LEU A 1099 24.93 -0.69 -31.55
CA LEU A 1099 24.67 -1.71 -32.59
C LEU A 1099 25.69 -1.73 -33.74
N TRP A 1100 26.47 -0.67 -33.93
CA TRP A 1100 27.59 -0.65 -34.87
C TRP A 1100 28.64 -1.74 -34.57
N ALA A 1101 28.73 -2.22 -33.32
CA ALA A 1101 29.60 -3.30 -32.90
C ALA A 1101 29.04 -4.71 -33.22
N ALA A 1102 27.80 -4.83 -33.75
CA ALA A 1102 27.19 -6.11 -34.10
C ALA A 1102 28.06 -6.98 -35.03
N PRO A 1103 28.73 -6.45 -36.08
CA PRO A 1103 29.61 -7.26 -36.93
C PRO A 1103 30.78 -7.87 -36.16
N PHE A 1104 31.33 -7.14 -35.18
CA PHE A 1104 32.39 -7.63 -34.30
C PHE A 1104 31.89 -8.79 -33.41
N PHE A 1105 30.71 -8.64 -32.79
CA PHE A 1105 30.12 -9.73 -32.00
C PHE A 1105 29.76 -10.95 -32.84
N ARG A 1106 29.29 -10.77 -34.08
CA ARG A 1106 29.08 -11.90 -35.02
C ARG A 1106 30.38 -12.61 -35.39
N LEU A 1107 31.47 -11.87 -35.54
CA LEU A 1107 32.80 -12.45 -35.77
C LEU A 1107 33.27 -13.22 -34.54
N LEU A 1108 33.11 -12.63 -33.34
CA LEU A 1108 33.43 -13.28 -32.08
C LEU A 1108 32.61 -14.57 -31.91
N ALA A 1109 31.31 -14.55 -32.16
CA ALA A 1109 30.44 -15.73 -32.10
C ALA A 1109 30.91 -16.87 -33.04
N ARG A 1110 31.44 -16.56 -34.22
CA ARG A 1110 32.04 -17.57 -35.13
C ARG A 1110 33.33 -18.17 -34.58
N GLY A 1111 34.01 -17.46 -33.69
CA GLY A 1111 35.17 -17.93 -32.91
C GLY A 1111 34.86 -19.08 -31.95
N ARG A 1112 33.59 -19.49 -31.79
CA ARG A 1112 33.18 -20.67 -30.99
C ARG A 1112 33.98 -21.94 -31.26
N VAL A 1113 34.56 -22.08 -32.46
CA VAL A 1113 35.42 -23.22 -32.84
C VAL A 1113 36.73 -23.28 -32.04
N LEU A 1114 37.15 -22.15 -31.46
CA LEU A 1114 38.33 -22.07 -30.60
C LEU A 1114 38.03 -22.54 -29.17
N ARG A 1115 36.76 -22.61 -28.76
CA ARG A 1115 36.34 -22.95 -27.40
C ARG A 1115 36.97 -24.26 -26.92
N GLY A 1116 37.66 -24.20 -25.78
CA GLY A 1116 38.30 -25.39 -25.18
C GLY A 1116 39.57 -25.88 -25.90
N THR A 1117 39.98 -25.24 -26.99
CA THR A 1117 41.28 -25.53 -27.64
C THR A 1117 42.41 -24.77 -26.94
N PRO A 1118 43.69 -25.15 -27.14
CA PRO A 1118 44.82 -24.37 -26.63
C PRO A 1118 44.90 -22.93 -27.13
N LEU A 1119 44.20 -22.63 -28.24
CA LEU A 1119 44.12 -21.31 -28.87
C LEU A 1119 42.96 -20.46 -28.33
N ASP A 1120 42.20 -20.94 -27.34
CA ASP A 1120 41.12 -20.19 -26.70
C ASP A 1120 41.67 -19.08 -25.78
N PRO A 1121 41.57 -17.79 -26.15
CA PRO A 1121 42.04 -16.69 -25.30
C PRO A 1121 41.29 -16.59 -23.97
N PHE A 1122 40.04 -17.05 -23.89
CA PHE A 1122 39.21 -16.98 -22.68
C PHE A 1122 39.25 -18.27 -21.85
N GLY A 1123 39.59 -19.40 -22.49
CA GLY A 1123 39.51 -20.73 -21.89
C GLY A 1123 40.42 -20.98 -20.68
N ARG A 1124 41.38 -20.10 -20.38
CA ARG A 1124 42.28 -20.22 -19.22
C ARG A 1124 41.72 -19.63 -17.92
N ALA A 1125 40.65 -18.84 -17.99
CA ALA A 1125 40.02 -18.24 -16.81
C ALA A 1125 39.49 -19.31 -15.84
N LYS A 1126 39.55 -19.03 -14.53
CA LYS A 1126 39.14 -19.97 -13.46
C LYS A 1126 37.71 -20.48 -13.67
N LEU A 1127 36.77 -19.58 -13.94
CA LEU A 1127 35.37 -19.93 -14.18
C LEU A 1127 35.19 -20.86 -15.39
N ARG A 1128 35.92 -20.62 -16.49
CA ARG A 1128 35.82 -21.44 -17.72
C ARG A 1128 36.37 -22.85 -17.54
N LYS A 1129 37.33 -23.05 -16.63
CA LYS A 1129 37.78 -24.40 -16.25
C LYS A 1129 36.69 -25.14 -15.48
N LEU A 1130 36.11 -24.49 -14.48
CA LEU A 1130 35.01 -25.05 -13.68
C LEU A 1130 33.80 -25.41 -14.56
N GLU A 1131 33.38 -24.52 -15.46
CA GLU A 1131 32.24 -24.78 -16.35
C GLU A 1131 32.42 -25.99 -17.27
N ARG A 1132 33.67 -26.34 -17.64
CA ARG A 1132 33.95 -27.56 -18.42
C ARG A 1132 33.97 -28.83 -17.56
N GLU A 1133 34.19 -28.71 -16.25
CA GLU A 1133 34.16 -29.84 -15.31
C GLU A 1133 32.72 -30.20 -14.91
N LEU A 1134 31.85 -29.20 -14.74
CA LEU A 1134 30.49 -29.36 -14.21
C LEU A 1134 29.60 -30.40 -14.93
N PRO A 1135 29.53 -30.47 -16.28
CA PRO A 1135 28.73 -31.49 -16.94
C PRO A 1135 29.17 -32.90 -16.55
N GLY A 1136 30.49 -33.14 -16.48
CA GLY A 1136 31.05 -34.44 -16.10
C GLY A 1136 30.74 -34.81 -14.65
N GLU A 1137 30.87 -33.84 -13.73
CA GLU A 1137 30.50 -34.02 -12.32
C GLU A 1137 29.02 -34.38 -12.17
N TYR A 1138 28.14 -33.64 -12.85
CA TYR A 1138 26.70 -33.86 -12.81
C TYR A 1138 26.30 -35.21 -13.44
N ILE A 1139 26.82 -35.54 -14.63
CA ILE A 1139 26.51 -36.82 -15.30
C ILE A 1139 26.97 -38.00 -14.44
N SER A 1140 28.15 -37.93 -13.82
CA SER A 1140 28.66 -38.97 -12.93
C SER A 1140 27.76 -39.15 -11.70
N ALA A 1141 27.33 -38.06 -11.08
CA ALA A 1141 26.41 -38.09 -9.94
C ALA A 1141 25.01 -38.60 -10.33
N LEU A 1142 24.50 -38.17 -11.48
CA LEU A 1142 23.21 -38.60 -12.02
C LEU A 1142 23.22 -40.10 -12.31
N ARG A 1143 24.26 -40.64 -12.95
CA ARG A 1143 24.39 -42.09 -13.23
C ARG A 1143 24.29 -42.93 -11.97
N ARG A 1144 24.99 -42.54 -10.88
CA ARG A 1144 24.91 -43.24 -9.58
C ARG A 1144 23.49 -43.28 -9.02
N VAL A 1145 22.74 -42.19 -9.13
CA VAL A 1145 21.36 -42.13 -8.63
C VAL A 1145 20.40 -42.88 -9.55
N LEU A 1146 20.61 -42.84 -10.86
CA LEU A 1146 19.83 -43.64 -11.83
C LEU A 1146 20.06 -45.15 -11.65
N GLU A 1147 21.29 -45.59 -11.40
CA GLU A 1147 21.60 -46.99 -11.08
C GLU A 1147 20.82 -47.46 -9.84
N ARG A 1148 20.80 -46.64 -8.78
CA ARG A 1148 20.04 -46.93 -7.56
C ARG A 1148 18.54 -46.99 -7.84
N LEU A 1149 18.00 -46.01 -8.55
CA LEU A 1149 16.58 -45.94 -8.91
C LEU A 1149 16.13 -47.14 -9.77
N GLY A 1150 16.98 -47.56 -10.71
CA GLY A 1150 16.73 -48.74 -11.55
C GLY A 1150 16.80 -50.07 -10.79
N SER A 1151 17.47 -50.10 -9.64
CA SER A 1151 17.56 -51.29 -8.77
C SER A 1151 16.48 -51.36 -7.69
N ASP A 1152 16.04 -50.21 -7.16
CA ASP A 1152 15.02 -50.10 -6.10
C ASP A 1152 14.19 -48.82 -6.30
N THR A 1153 12.99 -48.99 -6.86
CA THR A 1153 12.06 -47.89 -7.13
C THR A 1153 11.13 -47.68 -5.95
N ASN A 1154 11.55 -46.83 -5.01
CA ASN A 1154 10.72 -46.34 -3.92
C ASN A 1154 10.56 -44.80 -3.99
N PRO A 1155 9.53 -44.21 -3.34
CA PRO A 1155 9.28 -42.77 -3.39
C PRO A 1155 10.45 -41.90 -2.92
N GLU A 1156 11.28 -42.41 -2.02
CA GLU A 1156 12.47 -41.71 -1.50
C GLU A 1156 13.58 -41.61 -2.54
N ASN A 1157 13.87 -42.70 -3.26
CA ASN A 1157 14.85 -42.75 -4.35
C ASN A 1157 14.38 -41.90 -5.55
N VAL A 1158 13.08 -41.90 -5.87
CA VAL A 1158 12.50 -41.00 -6.89
C VAL A 1158 12.66 -39.54 -6.46
N GLY A 1159 12.36 -39.23 -5.19
CA GLY A 1159 12.55 -37.89 -4.64
C GLY A 1159 14.02 -37.44 -4.64
N ALA A 1160 14.96 -38.34 -4.32
CA ALA A 1160 16.40 -38.08 -4.37
C ALA A 1160 16.89 -37.81 -5.80
N ALA A 1161 16.44 -38.61 -6.77
CA ALA A 1161 16.72 -38.40 -8.19
C ALA A 1161 16.19 -37.05 -8.68
N MET A 1162 14.97 -36.67 -8.33
CA MET A 1162 14.40 -35.36 -8.69
C MET A 1162 15.16 -34.19 -8.06
N ARG A 1163 15.52 -34.29 -6.78
CA ARG A 1163 16.33 -33.26 -6.10
C ARG A 1163 17.67 -33.07 -6.79
N LEU A 1164 18.39 -34.16 -7.06
CA LEU A 1164 19.68 -34.12 -7.75
C LEU A 1164 19.52 -33.57 -9.18
N ALA A 1165 18.50 -34.03 -9.92
CA ALA A 1165 18.26 -33.61 -11.30
C ALA A 1165 18.09 -32.09 -11.42
N LYS A 1166 17.45 -31.44 -10.45
CA LYS A 1166 17.22 -30.00 -10.41
C LYS A 1166 18.37 -29.17 -9.81
N LEU A 1167 19.37 -29.79 -9.15
CA LEU A 1167 20.48 -29.07 -8.50
C LEU A 1167 21.22 -28.06 -9.41
N PRO A 1168 21.50 -28.38 -10.70
CA PRO A 1168 22.19 -27.43 -11.58
C PRO A 1168 21.48 -26.10 -11.75
N ASP A 1169 20.17 -26.04 -11.46
CA ASP A 1169 19.43 -24.79 -11.56
C ASP A 1169 19.92 -23.73 -10.57
N GLN A 1170 20.57 -24.12 -9.47
CA GLN A 1170 21.19 -23.20 -8.50
C GLN A 1170 22.42 -22.48 -9.06
N ILE A 1171 23.06 -23.02 -10.10
CA ILE A 1171 24.25 -22.44 -10.73
C ILE A 1171 23.81 -21.33 -11.70
N ARG A 1172 23.63 -20.12 -11.17
CA ARG A 1172 23.20 -18.93 -11.93
C ARG A 1172 24.13 -17.75 -11.70
N GLY A 1173 24.28 -16.87 -12.69
CA GLY A 1173 25.04 -15.63 -12.56
C GLY A 1173 26.31 -15.64 -13.39
N TYR A 1174 27.22 -14.72 -13.08
CA TYR A 1174 28.43 -14.47 -13.84
C TYR A 1174 29.61 -14.27 -12.91
N GLU A 1175 30.82 -14.50 -13.43
CA GLU A 1175 32.08 -14.26 -12.72
C GLU A 1175 32.07 -14.83 -11.30
N ASP A 1176 32.40 -14.02 -10.29
CA ASP A 1176 32.55 -14.43 -8.89
C ASP A 1176 31.25 -15.00 -8.31
N LEU A 1177 30.09 -14.44 -8.67
CA LEU A 1177 28.79 -14.94 -8.20
C LEU A 1177 28.51 -16.35 -8.70
N LYS A 1178 28.92 -16.67 -9.94
CA LYS A 1178 28.77 -18.03 -10.46
C LYS A 1178 29.72 -19.00 -9.77
N ILE A 1179 30.95 -18.59 -9.46
CA ILE A 1179 31.91 -19.40 -8.72
C ILE A 1179 31.37 -19.75 -7.33
N GLU A 1180 30.84 -18.77 -6.60
CA GLU A 1180 30.23 -18.99 -5.27
C GLU A 1180 29.09 -20.01 -5.33
N ARG A 1181 28.22 -19.90 -6.35
CA ARG A 1181 27.11 -20.84 -6.54
C ARG A 1181 27.55 -22.22 -7.00
N ILE A 1182 28.67 -22.34 -7.72
CA ILE A 1182 29.28 -23.63 -8.04
C ILE A 1182 29.74 -24.32 -6.75
N ASP A 1183 30.35 -23.59 -5.83
CA ASP A 1183 30.79 -24.15 -4.55
C ASP A 1183 29.58 -24.59 -3.70
N GLN A 1184 28.51 -23.79 -3.65
CA GLN A 1184 27.24 -24.17 -3.02
C GLN A 1184 26.62 -25.42 -3.67
N TYR A 1185 26.60 -25.48 -5.00
CA TYR A 1185 26.14 -26.64 -5.76
C TYR A 1185 26.94 -27.90 -5.41
N ARG A 1186 28.28 -27.83 -5.35
CA ARG A 1186 29.12 -28.99 -4.99
C ARG A 1186 28.84 -29.49 -3.58
N VAL A 1187 28.60 -28.59 -2.62
CA VAL A 1187 28.17 -28.95 -1.26
C VAL A 1187 26.80 -29.64 -1.28
N ALA A 1188 25.83 -29.09 -2.03
CA ALA A 1188 24.50 -29.65 -2.16
C ALA A 1188 24.52 -31.02 -2.87
N LEU A 1189 25.32 -31.17 -3.92
CA LEU A 1189 25.53 -32.42 -4.65
C LEU A 1189 26.14 -33.50 -3.74
N ALA A 1190 27.17 -33.15 -2.95
CA ALA A 1190 27.76 -34.07 -1.99
C ALA A 1190 26.79 -34.46 -0.86
N ARG A 1191 25.86 -33.57 -0.48
CA ARG A 1191 24.78 -33.89 0.48
C ARG A 1191 23.74 -34.81 -0.14
N ALA A 1192 23.30 -34.55 -1.37
CA ALA A 1192 22.32 -35.36 -2.08
C ALA A 1192 22.82 -36.80 -2.30
N LEU A 1193 24.10 -36.97 -2.64
CA LEU A 1193 24.73 -38.29 -2.78
C LEU A 1193 24.84 -39.04 -1.44
N ARG A 1194 25.10 -38.32 -0.32
CA ARG A 1194 25.19 -38.92 1.03
C ARG A 1194 23.85 -39.28 1.65
N ALA A 1195 22.81 -38.47 1.40
CA ALA A 1195 21.46 -38.78 1.88
C ALA A 1195 20.90 -40.08 1.26
N GLY A 1196 21.41 -40.47 0.09
CA GLY A 1196 21.18 -41.79 -0.51
C GLY A 1196 22.18 -42.88 -0.11
N SER A 1197 22.96 -42.70 0.97
CA SER A 1197 23.98 -43.65 1.44
C SER A 1197 23.66 -44.29 2.80
N VAL A 1198 22.44 -44.08 3.33
CA VAL A 1198 21.93 -44.79 4.51
C VAL A 1198 20.92 -45.84 4.06
#